data_AF-A0A8J5JYM8-F1
#
_entry.id   AF-A0A8J5JYM8-F1
#
_cell.length_a   1.000
_cell.length_b   1.000
_cell.length_c   1.000
_cell.angle_alpha   90.00
_cell.angle_beta   90.00
_cell.angle_gamma   90.00
#
_symmetry.space_group_name_H-M   'P 1'
#
loop_
_entity.id
_entity.type
_entity.pdbx_description
1 polymer ?
#
loop_
_entity_poly.entity_id
_entity_poly.type
_entity_poly.pdbx_seq_one_letter_code
_entity_poly.pdbx_strand_id
1 'polypeptide(L)'
;MAEDGALYDFCGSPLWDTNHTWNSETPEFTPCFERTVLVWVPCGFLWVFAPLETHYVLRSVDRLVPWTWLSISKLVGSALLLMLQLIDFFYAVHKWRIGEDVYCVHFLTPLVIFVSIFLQASWVLIEKKRGFQSSGYLFIFWLLLVICGIPEYGSYFVSIQDQWTETESLTFGTYMVYFPLIVLMLIFNCFGDATPLHLDYPKGERPCPENGASFLCRITYSWLDGLFWKGYKNPIKETHLWDLSYENASRTVVTVWDKNWRKTTAKAYKKFWDNFGKGESHTSATCTNNATHVEITGTAGNKEHYLSILPTMVRMFAPSFLMGAFLKLIHDCLQFISPQILSLLINFSESDGEEPMWHGYFYAVIMLACAQLQSFILSQYFMRMMLVGLRVRTGVVSAVYRKAMKISNSARKESTVGEIVNLMSVDAQRFMDLTTYVNMIWSAPLQIAIALYFLWDLLGPSVLSGLVVMIVLIPVNGALANKMKQLQVQQMKNKDHRVKLMNEILNGIKVLKLYAWEPSFENQVIAVRNKEVKILKQTAILNGGSNFIWTSTPFLVSLATFATYVNLSSENILDAKTAFVSLALFNLLRFPIAMLPMLITSLVQANVSLKRMNKFMNANELDPNSVTRENTENRPIVIENGTFAWEHGEEDSKPVLRGINISIPKGSLVAVVGGVGAGKSSLCSAILGEMEKISGRVNIKGNVAYVPQQAWIQNATLENNILFNQTKQTAQYDASLRACALQADIDMLPGGDKTEIGEKGINLSGGQKQRISLARAVYADADIYLLDDPLSAVDSHVGKHIFEQVIGRTGLLKNKTRFLVTHGLTYLPQVDKIIVLKDGIITEEGSYKELLERKGEFQEFLLHYLIAGSDEDDDLEDLEDIKLQLKSTLGDDVIQKQLHRYKKESESERSIDSESKDGGPRRGSKRTSESDKGKLTVNGTSEKKVGDKLIEAEKAETGKVDFGVYKYYIQAVGILSTLLTLLFYALSQASTMGSNVWLSKWSEEDTNDPKTRDMYLGVYGALGIGQAICILGGSFSLSFGAVDAGAILHADMLHSVMRLPMQFFDTNPVGRLINRFGKDIDTLDNVLPWTLRSWLLCFFTVCGQDS
;
A
#
# COMPACT_ATOMS: atom_id res chain seq x y z
N MET A 1 -18.09 -1.95 -62.32
CA MET A 1 -16.85 -2.72 -62.10
C MET A 1 -17.30 -4.12 -61.67
N ALA A 2 -17.13 -5.10 -62.56
CA ALA A 2 -17.36 -6.55 -62.40
C ALA A 2 -18.63 -7.03 -61.66
N GLU A 3 -19.66 -7.39 -62.42
CA GLU A 3 -20.78 -8.27 -62.02
C GLU A 3 -20.39 -9.76 -61.94
N ASP A 4 -19.10 -10.11 -62.00
CA ASP A 4 -18.63 -11.50 -61.90
C ASP A 4 -17.93 -11.74 -60.56
N GLY A 5 -18.67 -12.21 -59.56
CA GLY A 5 -18.09 -12.64 -58.30
C GLY A 5 -18.84 -13.83 -57.74
N ALA A 6 -18.12 -14.85 -57.28
CA ALA A 6 -18.66 -16.03 -56.59
C ALA A 6 -19.63 -15.71 -55.42
N LEU A 7 -19.62 -14.47 -54.94
CA LEU A 7 -20.55 -13.93 -53.94
C LEU A 7 -21.94 -13.58 -54.49
N TYR A 8 -22.05 -13.16 -55.76
CA TYR A 8 -23.34 -12.91 -56.40
C TYR A 8 -24.09 -14.22 -56.61
N ASP A 9 -23.41 -15.27 -57.10
CA ASP A 9 -23.97 -16.63 -57.20
C ASP A 9 -24.36 -17.21 -55.82
N PHE A 10 -23.68 -16.76 -54.76
CA PHE A 10 -23.92 -17.23 -53.40
C PHE A 10 -25.17 -16.61 -52.78
N CYS A 11 -25.44 -15.32 -53.03
CA CYS A 11 -26.47 -14.53 -52.38
C CYS A 11 -27.65 -14.10 -53.27
N GLY A 12 -27.47 -14.02 -54.59
CA GLY A 12 -28.43 -13.41 -55.52
C GLY A 12 -28.40 -11.89 -55.58
N SER A 13 -27.54 -11.23 -54.82
CA SER A 13 -27.35 -9.78 -54.82
C SER A 13 -25.87 -9.43 -54.63
N PRO A 14 -25.40 -8.23 -55.02
CA PRO A 14 -24.05 -7.79 -54.70
C PRO A 14 -23.84 -7.72 -53.18
N LEU A 15 -22.63 -8.07 -52.72
CA LEU A 15 -22.26 -8.03 -51.30
C LEU A 15 -22.27 -6.60 -50.74
N TRP A 16 -21.91 -5.61 -51.56
CA TRP A 16 -21.90 -4.21 -51.18
C TRP A 16 -22.23 -3.36 -52.40
N ASP A 17 -23.23 -2.49 -52.27
CA ASP A 17 -23.56 -1.50 -53.28
C ASP A 17 -23.54 -0.11 -52.64
N THR A 18 -22.55 0.71 -52.99
CA THR A 18 -22.38 2.06 -52.46
C THR A 18 -23.56 2.97 -52.78
N ASN A 19 -24.26 2.75 -53.90
CA ASN A 19 -25.40 3.57 -54.27
C ASN A 19 -26.64 3.27 -53.42
N HIS A 20 -26.77 2.03 -52.94
CA HIS A 20 -27.87 1.57 -52.11
C HIS A 20 -27.60 1.73 -50.59
N THR A 21 -26.32 1.62 -50.20
CA THR A 21 -25.89 1.61 -48.79
C THR A 21 -25.46 2.98 -48.26
N TRP A 22 -24.78 3.78 -49.08
CA TRP A 22 -24.11 5.00 -48.64
C TRP A 22 -24.69 6.26 -49.32
N ASN A 23 -25.02 6.20 -50.61
CA ASN A 23 -25.47 7.39 -51.34
C ASN A 23 -27.00 7.63 -51.31
N SER A 24 -27.78 6.76 -50.66
CA SER A 24 -29.24 6.87 -50.59
C SER A 24 -29.72 7.72 -49.40
N GLU A 25 -30.93 8.29 -49.51
CA GLU A 25 -31.57 9.04 -48.41
C GLU A 25 -31.99 8.11 -47.26
N THR A 26 -32.35 6.86 -47.57
CA THR A 26 -32.63 5.77 -46.63
C THR A 26 -31.54 4.71 -46.77
N PRO A 27 -30.54 4.65 -45.87
CA PRO A 27 -29.45 3.68 -45.98
C PRO A 27 -29.98 2.29 -45.68
N GLU A 28 -29.91 1.41 -46.69
CA GLU A 28 -30.27 0.01 -46.57
C GLU A 28 -29.09 -0.86 -46.98
N PHE A 29 -28.82 -1.89 -46.16
CA PHE A 29 -27.81 -2.86 -46.52
C PHE A 29 -28.34 -3.79 -47.62
N THR A 30 -27.46 -4.29 -48.48
CA THR A 30 -27.88 -5.27 -49.48
C THR A 30 -28.35 -6.56 -48.76
N PRO A 31 -29.35 -7.28 -49.29
CA PRO A 31 -29.84 -8.52 -48.67
C PRO A 31 -28.73 -9.56 -48.44
N CYS A 32 -27.72 -9.61 -49.31
CA CYS A 32 -26.51 -10.41 -49.11
C CYS A 32 -25.72 -9.97 -47.87
N PHE A 33 -25.49 -8.68 -47.66
CA PHE A 33 -24.73 -8.16 -46.51
C PHE A 33 -25.43 -8.43 -45.18
N GLU A 34 -26.75 -8.22 -45.15
CA GLU A 34 -27.58 -8.47 -43.96
C GLU A 34 -27.53 -9.94 -43.55
N ARG A 35 -27.74 -10.86 -44.51
CA ARG A 35 -27.81 -12.29 -44.25
C ARG A 35 -26.44 -12.98 -44.12
N THR A 36 -25.34 -12.30 -44.46
CA THR A 36 -23.98 -12.84 -44.34
C THR A 36 -23.19 -12.11 -43.25
N VAL A 37 -22.67 -10.91 -43.51
CA VAL A 37 -21.71 -10.22 -42.63
C VAL A 37 -22.32 -9.90 -41.27
N LEU A 38 -23.54 -9.35 -41.21
CA LEU A 38 -24.18 -8.99 -39.94
C LEU A 38 -24.48 -10.23 -39.07
N VAL A 39 -24.74 -11.38 -39.69
CA VAL A 39 -24.94 -12.65 -38.95
C VAL A 39 -23.61 -13.32 -38.59
N TRP A 40 -22.64 -13.32 -39.49
CA TRP A 40 -21.40 -14.07 -39.33
C TRP A 40 -20.41 -13.38 -38.38
N VAL A 41 -20.45 -12.05 -38.24
CA VAL A 41 -19.56 -11.33 -37.30
C VAL A 41 -19.80 -11.74 -35.84
N PRO A 42 -21.05 -11.73 -35.31
CA PRO A 42 -21.34 -12.24 -33.96
C PRO A 42 -20.99 -13.73 -33.81
N CYS A 43 -21.29 -14.56 -34.82
CA CYS A 43 -20.98 -15.99 -34.80
C CYS A 43 -19.47 -16.25 -34.80
N GLY A 44 -18.72 -15.50 -35.61
CA GLY A 44 -17.26 -15.55 -35.68
C GLY A 44 -16.60 -15.11 -34.38
N PHE A 45 -17.12 -14.07 -33.72
CA PHE A 45 -16.68 -13.69 -32.37
C PHE A 45 -16.81 -14.86 -31.39
N LEU A 46 -17.96 -15.55 -31.40
CA LEU A 46 -18.17 -16.72 -30.55
C LEU A 46 -17.10 -17.79 -30.86
N TRP A 47 -16.90 -18.15 -32.13
CA TRP A 47 -16.01 -19.24 -32.50
C TRP A 47 -14.53 -18.93 -32.24
N VAL A 48 -14.08 -17.70 -32.52
CA VAL A 48 -12.67 -17.29 -32.35
C VAL A 48 -12.27 -17.24 -30.87
N PHE A 49 -13.14 -16.75 -29.99
CA PHE A 49 -12.82 -16.61 -28.56
C PHE A 49 -13.16 -17.87 -27.73
N ALA A 50 -13.88 -18.84 -28.31
CA ALA A 50 -14.25 -20.08 -27.63
C ALA A 50 -13.05 -20.85 -27.03
N PRO A 51 -11.88 -21.03 -27.70
CA PRO A 51 -10.75 -21.76 -27.11
C PRO A 51 -10.15 -21.06 -25.89
N LEU A 52 -10.09 -19.72 -25.92
CA LEU A 52 -9.54 -18.90 -24.83
C LEU A 52 -10.42 -18.98 -23.59
N GLU A 53 -11.74 -18.84 -23.77
CA GLU A 53 -12.72 -19.00 -22.70
C GLU A 53 -12.74 -20.43 -22.16
N THR A 54 -12.64 -21.43 -23.03
CA THR A 54 -12.54 -22.83 -22.59
C THR A 54 -11.33 -23.03 -21.67
N HIS A 55 -10.18 -22.45 -22.02
CA HIS A 55 -8.98 -22.53 -21.18
C HIS A 55 -9.18 -21.85 -19.82
N TYR A 56 -9.86 -20.71 -19.79
CA TYR A 56 -10.17 -19.97 -18.57
C TYR A 56 -11.15 -20.75 -17.68
N VAL A 57 -12.25 -21.24 -18.25
CA VAL A 57 -13.31 -21.96 -17.55
C VAL A 57 -12.84 -23.30 -17.00
N LEU A 58 -11.97 -24.02 -17.74
CA LEU A 58 -11.41 -25.30 -17.29
C LEU A 58 -10.48 -25.17 -16.07
N ARG A 59 -9.89 -23.99 -15.84
CA ARG A 59 -9.03 -23.70 -14.69
C ARG A 59 -9.79 -23.18 -13.46
N SER A 60 -11.10 -22.96 -13.58
CA SER A 60 -11.94 -22.54 -12.45
C SER A 60 -11.91 -23.57 -11.33
N VAL A 61 -11.84 -23.04 -10.12
CA VAL A 61 -11.83 -23.80 -8.87
C VAL A 61 -13.27 -24.08 -8.41
N ASP A 62 -14.20 -23.18 -8.71
CA ASP A 62 -15.60 -23.26 -8.26
C ASP A 62 -16.37 -24.35 -9.01
N ARG A 63 -17.36 -24.96 -8.36
CA ARG A 63 -18.16 -26.03 -8.96
C ARG A 63 -19.64 -25.91 -8.65
N LEU A 64 -20.45 -26.21 -9.67
CA LEU A 64 -21.90 -26.43 -9.62
C LEU A 64 -22.70 -25.21 -9.12
N VAL A 65 -23.24 -24.46 -10.08
CA VAL A 65 -24.31 -23.46 -9.85
C VAL A 65 -25.67 -24.19 -9.78
N PRO A 66 -26.54 -23.89 -8.78
CA PRO A 66 -27.88 -24.48 -8.70
C PRO A 66 -28.75 -24.10 -9.90
N TRP A 67 -29.78 -24.89 -10.18
CA TRP A 67 -30.79 -24.54 -11.18
C TRP A 67 -31.60 -23.33 -10.68
N THR A 68 -31.40 -22.18 -11.33
CA THR A 68 -32.18 -20.96 -11.13
C THR A 68 -33.20 -20.81 -12.25
N TRP A 69 -34.27 -20.06 -11.98
CA TRP A 69 -35.22 -19.67 -13.03
C TRP A 69 -34.51 -19.00 -14.22
N LEU A 70 -33.47 -18.18 -13.96
CA LEU A 70 -32.67 -17.53 -15.00
C LEU A 70 -31.94 -18.54 -15.90
N SER A 71 -31.27 -19.54 -15.32
CA SER A 71 -30.56 -20.58 -16.07
C SER A 71 -31.49 -21.44 -16.93
N ILE A 72 -32.71 -21.70 -16.45
CA ILE A 72 -33.74 -22.44 -17.18
C ILE A 72 -34.25 -21.59 -18.33
N SER A 73 -34.59 -20.32 -18.09
CA SER A 73 -35.06 -19.39 -19.12
C SER A 73 -34.05 -19.20 -20.25
N LYS A 74 -32.75 -19.13 -19.94
CA LYS A 74 -31.67 -19.10 -20.95
C LYS A 74 -31.70 -20.37 -21.83
N LEU A 75 -31.77 -21.56 -21.25
CA LEU A 75 -31.79 -22.80 -22.04
C LEU A 75 -33.08 -22.98 -22.85
N VAL A 76 -34.23 -22.59 -22.29
CA VAL A 76 -35.51 -22.61 -23.02
C VAL A 76 -35.47 -21.62 -24.19
N GLY A 77 -34.96 -20.41 -23.98
CA GLY A 77 -34.78 -19.42 -25.04
C GLY A 77 -33.84 -19.92 -26.15
N SER A 78 -32.72 -20.55 -25.80
CA SER A 78 -31.81 -21.15 -26.79
C SER A 78 -32.49 -22.29 -27.56
N ALA A 79 -33.30 -23.12 -26.90
CA ALA A 79 -34.04 -24.19 -27.56
C ALA A 79 -35.10 -23.65 -28.54
N LEU A 80 -35.84 -22.60 -28.17
CA LEU A 80 -36.80 -21.95 -29.05
C LEU A 80 -36.13 -21.34 -30.29
N LEU A 81 -34.97 -20.69 -30.10
CA LEU A 81 -34.19 -20.15 -31.23
C LEU A 81 -33.67 -21.25 -32.15
N LEU A 82 -33.17 -22.38 -31.61
CA LEU A 82 -32.77 -23.53 -32.43
C LEU A 82 -33.94 -24.09 -33.26
N MET A 83 -35.14 -24.13 -32.69
CA MET A 83 -36.34 -24.57 -33.41
C MET A 83 -36.72 -23.60 -34.54
N LEU A 84 -36.62 -22.29 -34.32
CA LEU A 84 -36.84 -21.29 -35.38
C LEU A 84 -35.85 -21.46 -36.53
N GLN A 85 -34.56 -21.65 -36.24
CA GLN A 85 -33.55 -21.87 -37.29
C GLN A 85 -33.78 -23.17 -38.09
N LEU A 86 -34.32 -24.21 -37.44
CA LEU A 86 -34.72 -25.43 -38.15
C LEU A 86 -35.92 -25.19 -39.08
N ILE A 87 -36.91 -24.40 -38.64
CA ILE A 87 -38.06 -24.02 -39.47
C ILE A 87 -37.58 -23.24 -40.70
N ASP A 88 -36.70 -22.25 -40.53
CA ASP A 88 -36.16 -21.46 -41.64
C ASP A 88 -35.34 -22.31 -42.62
N PHE A 89 -34.52 -23.25 -42.10
CA PHE A 89 -33.77 -24.18 -42.94
C PHE A 89 -34.69 -25.12 -43.76
N PHE A 90 -35.68 -25.73 -43.12
CA PHE A 90 -36.63 -26.61 -43.84
C PHE A 90 -37.51 -25.84 -44.82
N TYR A 91 -37.84 -24.59 -44.52
CA TYR A 91 -38.54 -23.70 -45.44
C TYR A 91 -37.69 -23.40 -46.69
N ALA A 92 -36.40 -23.11 -46.54
CA ALA A 92 -35.47 -22.94 -47.67
C ALA A 92 -35.37 -24.21 -48.53
N VAL A 93 -35.31 -25.40 -47.89
CA VAL A 93 -35.33 -26.70 -48.60
C VAL A 93 -36.65 -26.93 -49.33
N HIS A 94 -37.78 -26.52 -48.73
CA HIS A 94 -39.09 -26.65 -49.35
C HIS A 94 -39.23 -25.77 -50.59
N LYS A 95 -38.80 -24.50 -50.52
CA LYS A 95 -38.79 -23.58 -51.67
C LYS A 95 -37.93 -24.09 -52.82
N TRP A 96 -36.74 -24.59 -52.50
CA TRP A 96 -35.85 -25.21 -53.50
C TRP A 96 -36.49 -26.44 -54.16
N ARG A 97 -37.23 -27.24 -53.39
CA ARG A 97 -37.94 -28.42 -53.91
C ARG A 97 -39.12 -28.06 -54.82
N ILE A 98 -39.74 -26.90 -54.62
CA ILE A 98 -40.85 -26.39 -55.45
C ILE A 98 -40.33 -25.75 -56.76
N GLY A 99 -39.02 -25.55 -56.89
CA GLY A 99 -38.38 -25.00 -58.08
C GLY A 99 -38.31 -23.47 -58.09
N GLU A 100 -38.44 -22.82 -56.93
CA GLU A 100 -38.09 -21.40 -56.76
C GLU A 100 -36.57 -21.25 -56.71
N ASP A 101 -36.05 -20.14 -57.26
CA ASP A 101 -34.63 -19.81 -57.21
C ASP A 101 -34.21 -19.48 -55.76
N VAL A 102 -33.52 -20.41 -55.11
CA VAL A 102 -33.00 -20.27 -53.74
C VAL A 102 -31.48 -20.28 -53.76
N TYR A 103 -30.88 -19.16 -53.32
CA TYR A 103 -29.42 -19.01 -53.24
C TYR A 103 -28.82 -19.72 -52.02
N CYS A 104 -27.52 -20.04 -52.08
CA CYS A 104 -26.81 -20.80 -51.04
C CYS A 104 -26.86 -20.16 -49.64
N VAL A 105 -26.94 -18.82 -49.56
CA VAL A 105 -27.10 -18.08 -48.29
C VAL A 105 -28.31 -18.55 -47.48
N HIS A 106 -29.43 -18.84 -48.13
CA HIS A 106 -30.67 -19.23 -47.44
C HIS A 106 -30.52 -20.57 -46.69
N PHE A 107 -29.58 -21.42 -47.10
CA PHE A 107 -29.24 -22.65 -46.40
C PHE A 107 -28.16 -22.44 -45.34
N LEU A 108 -27.14 -21.63 -45.65
CA LEU A 108 -25.96 -21.49 -44.79
C LEU A 108 -26.23 -20.61 -43.57
N THR A 109 -27.00 -19.53 -43.72
CA THR A 109 -27.25 -18.57 -42.63
C THR A 109 -27.98 -19.20 -41.44
N PRO A 110 -29.11 -19.92 -41.62
CA PRO A 110 -29.75 -20.62 -40.51
C PRO A 110 -28.86 -21.70 -39.88
N LEU A 111 -28.01 -22.35 -40.67
CA LEU A 111 -27.07 -23.37 -40.20
C LEU A 111 -25.95 -22.77 -39.34
N VAL A 112 -25.38 -21.62 -39.74
CA VAL A 112 -24.35 -20.91 -38.97
C VAL A 112 -24.91 -20.40 -37.64
N ILE A 113 -26.13 -19.84 -37.64
CA ILE A 113 -26.82 -19.43 -36.41
C ILE A 113 -27.10 -20.66 -35.54
N PHE A 114 -27.61 -21.75 -36.13
CA PHE A 114 -27.90 -22.99 -35.40
C PHE A 114 -26.66 -23.53 -34.68
N VAL A 115 -25.53 -23.65 -35.39
CA VAL A 115 -24.25 -24.10 -34.80
C VAL A 115 -23.81 -23.16 -33.68
N SER A 116 -23.95 -21.86 -33.86
CA SER A 116 -23.55 -20.85 -32.88
C SER A 116 -24.43 -20.87 -31.62
N ILE A 117 -25.75 -20.98 -31.76
CA ILE A 117 -26.67 -21.10 -30.63
C ILE A 117 -26.50 -22.43 -29.91
N PHE A 118 -26.21 -23.51 -30.64
CA PHE A 118 -25.90 -24.81 -30.03
C PHE A 118 -24.61 -24.75 -29.20
N LEU A 119 -23.58 -24.10 -29.73
CA LEU A 119 -22.32 -23.84 -29.02
C LEU A 119 -22.57 -22.99 -27.76
N GLN A 120 -23.36 -21.92 -27.89
CA GLN A 120 -23.75 -21.05 -26.77
C GLN A 120 -24.51 -21.82 -25.68
N ALA A 121 -25.49 -22.65 -26.04
CA ALA A 121 -26.24 -23.47 -25.09
C ALA A 121 -25.33 -24.48 -24.37
N SER A 122 -24.37 -25.07 -25.09
CA SER A 122 -23.35 -25.94 -24.50
C SER A 122 -22.48 -25.19 -23.49
N TRP A 123 -22.15 -23.92 -23.76
CA TRP A 123 -21.39 -23.07 -22.84
C TRP A 123 -22.14 -22.77 -21.56
N VAL A 124 -23.44 -22.46 -21.62
CA VAL A 124 -24.26 -22.24 -20.41
C VAL A 124 -24.22 -23.46 -19.49
N LEU A 125 -24.21 -24.67 -20.06
CA LEU A 125 -24.10 -25.90 -19.28
C LEU A 125 -22.68 -26.11 -18.67
N ILE A 126 -21.63 -25.77 -19.42
CA ILE A 126 -20.24 -25.87 -18.95
C ILE A 126 -19.97 -24.86 -17.83
N GLU A 127 -20.38 -23.60 -18.01
CA GLU A 127 -20.25 -22.52 -17.04
C GLU A 127 -20.94 -22.88 -15.72
N LYS A 128 -22.17 -23.41 -15.80
CA LYS A 128 -22.91 -23.92 -14.65
C LYS A 128 -22.17 -25.04 -13.92
N LYS A 129 -21.57 -26.00 -14.65
CA LYS A 129 -20.80 -27.10 -14.05
C LYS A 129 -19.52 -26.59 -13.36
N ARG A 130 -18.90 -25.53 -13.90
CA ARG A 130 -17.63 -24.94 -13.47
C ARG A 130 -17.78 -23.70 -12.58
N GLY A 131 -18.97 -23.45 -12.05
CA GLY A 131 -19.20 -22.45 -11.00
C GLY A 131 -19.23 -20.99 -11.47
N PHE A 132 -19.29 -20.71 -12.78
CA PHE A 132 -19.34 -19.33 -13.29
C PHE A 132 -20.73 -18.74 -13.15
N GLN A 133 -20.80 -17.55 -12.52
CA GLN A 133 -22.05 -16.85 -12.22
C GLN A 133 -22.47 -15.85 -13.31
N SER A 134 -21.52 -15.30 -14.06
CA SER A 134 -21.80 -14.43 -15.20
C SER A 134 -20.64 -14.45 -16.18
N SER A 135 -20.95 -14.61 -17.46
CA SER A 135 -20.00 -14.67 -18.56
C SER A 135 -20.08 -13.41 -19.41
N GLY A 136 -18.99 -12.64 -19.43
CA GLY A 136 -18.87 -11.48 -20.30
C GLY A 136 -18.82 -11.87 -21.78
N TYR A 137 -18.23 -13.02 -22.09
CA TYR A 137 -18.17 -13.57 -23.43
C TYR A 137 -19.58 -13.82 -24.01
N LEU A 138 -20.47 -14.46 -23.25
CA LEU A 138 -21.86 -14.67 -23.68
C LEU A 138 -22.63 -13.35 -23.80
N PHE A 139 -22.43 -12.42 -22.87
CA PHE A 139 -23.08 -11.10 -22.93
C PHE A 139 -22.69 -10.33 -24.20
N ILE A 140 -21.39 -10.27 -24.54
CA ILE A 140 -20.91 -9.59 -25.75
C ILE A 140 -21.45 -10.25 -27.01
N PHE A 141 -21.53 -11.59 -27.06
CA PHE A 141 -22.15 -12.30 -28.18
C PHE A 141 -23.61 -11.87 -28.40
N TRP A 142 -24.44 -11.88 -27.35
CA TRP A 142 -25.84 -11.44 -27.46
C TRP A 142 -25.96 -9.96 -27.81
N LEU A 143 -25.07 -9.11 -27.28
CA LEU A 143 -25.04 -7.68 -27.60
C LEU A 143 -24.72 -7.44 -29.08
N LEU A 144 -23.68 -8.10 -29.61
CA LEU A 144 -23.32 -8.02 -31.03
C LEU A 144 -24.45 -8.53 -31.93
N LEU A 145 -25.10 -9.62 -31.54
CA LEU A 145 -26.20 -10.22 -32.30
C LEU A 145 -27.44 -9.32 -32.35
N VAL A 146 -27.74 -8.59 -31.26
CA VAL A 146 -28.79 -7.54 -31.26
C VAL A 146 -28.38 -6.34 -32.11
N ILE A 147 -27.15 -5.81 -31.95
CA ILE A 147 -26.68 -4.65 -32.72
C ILE A 147 -26.69 -4.93 -34.23
N CYS A 148 -26.18 -6.09 -34.64
CA CYS A 148 -26.16 -6.49 -36.04
C CYS A 148 -27.54 -6.90 -36.58
N GLY A 149 -28.50 -7.26 -35.72
CA GLY A 149 -29.87 -7.60 -36.13
C GLY A 149 -30.81 -6.41 -36.30
N ILE A 150 -30.46 -5.22 -35.78
CA ILE A 150 -31.27 -3.99 -35.89
C ILE A 150 -31.48 -3.56 -37.36
N PRO A 151 -30.43 -3.49 -38.22
CA PRO A 151 -30.61 -3.10 -39.61
C PRO A 151 -31.54 -4.04 -40.37
N GLU A 152 -31.34 -5.36 -40.25
CA GLU A 152 -32.19 -6.37 -40.88
C GLU A 152 -33.65 -6.28 -40.38
N TYR A 153 -33.86 -6.00 -39.08
CA TYR A 153 -35.20 -5.77 -38.54
C TYR A 153 -35.87 -4.51 -39.12
N GLY A 154 -35.10 -3.43 -39.33
CA GLY A 154 -35.55 -2.20 -39.98
C GLY A 154 -35.94 -2.42 -41.44
N SER A 155 -35.10 -3.15 -42.20
CA SER A 155 -35.34 -3.52 -43.59
C SER A 155 -36.66 -4.30 -43.76
N TYR A 156 -36.91 -5.30 -42.91
CA TYR A 156 -38.19 -6.00 -42.90
C TYR A 156 -39.38 -5.09 -42.59
N PHE A 157 -39.22 -4.05 -41.75
CA PHE A 157 -40.32 -3.11 -41.48
C PHE A 157 -40.62 -2.18 -42.66
N VAL A 158 -39.59 -1.70 -43.36
CA VAL A 158 -39.75 -0.87 -44.58
C VAL A 158 -40.39 -1.68 -45.71
N SER A 159 -40.00 -2.95 -45.88
CA SER A 159 -40.58 -3.84 -46.90
C SER A 159 -42.10 -4.03 -46.77
N ILE A 160 -42.66 -3.91 -45.54
CA ILE A 160 -44.11 -3.98 -45.29
C ILE A 160 -44.84 -2.78 -45.91
N GLN A 161 -44.18 -1.62 -45.96
CA GLN A 161 -44.80 -0.35 -46.33
C GLN A 161 -44.91 -0.17 -47.85
N ASP A 162 -43.99 -0.76 -48.62
CA ASP A 162 -43.90 -0.55 -50.07
C ASP A 162 -44.49 -1.67 -50.95
N GLN A 163 -44.42 -2.95 -50.56
CA GLN A 163 -44.99 -4.06 -51.37
C GLN A 163 -45.24 -5.35 -50.53
N TRP A 164 -46.47 -5.54 -50.04
CA TRP A 164 -46.87 -6.79 -49.38
C TRP A 164 -47.14 -7.90 -50.41
N THR A 165 -46.22 -8.87 -50.56
CA THR A 165 -46.43 -10.09 -51.36
C THR A 165 -46.70 -11.31 -50.47
N GLU A 166 -47.70 -12.14 -50.81
CA GLU A 166 -48.12 -13.31 -50.02
C GLU A 166 -47.02 -14.38 -49.85
N THR A 167 -45.99 -14.38 -50.72
CA THR A 167 -44.92 -15.38 -50.84
C THR A 167 -43.77 -15.27 -49.81
N GLU A 168 -43.72 -14.20 -49.01
CA GLU A 168 -42.66 -13.98 -47.99
C GLU A 168 -43.17 -13.97 -46.53
N SER A 169 -44.45 -14.26 -46.32
CA SER A 169 -45.13 -14.17 -45.02
C SER A 169 -44.50 -15.01 -43.90
N LEU A 170 -43.93 -16.19 -44.21
CA LEU A 170 -43.38 -17.09 -43.20
C LEU A 170 -41.99 -16.68 -42.72
N THR A 171 -41.08 -16.29 -43.63
CA THR A 171 -39.73 -15.76 -43.30
C THR A 171 -39.80 -14.45 -42.53
N PHE A 172 -40.77 -13.60 -42.88
CA PHE A 172 -41.08 -12.40 -42.11
C PHE A 172 -41.56 -12.76 -40.69
N GLY A 173 -42.51 -13.70 -40.58
CA GLY A 173 -43.06 -14.14 -39.31
C GLY A 173 -42.02 -14.78 -38.38
N THR A 174 -41.10 -15.60 -38.91
CA THR A 174 -40.03 -16.22 -38.11
C THR A 174 -39.02 -15.18 -37.62
N TYR A 175 -38.62 -14.22 -38.46
CA TYR A 175 -37.70 -13.16 -38.05
C TYR A 175 -38.30 -12.20 -37.01
N MET A 176 -39.60 -11.86 -37.14
CA MET A 176 -40.34 -11.05 -36.16
C MET A 176 -40.46 -11.71 -34.79
N VAL A 177 -40.34 -13.04 -34.71
CA VAL A 177 -40.25 -13.79 -33.44
C VAL A 177 -38.79 -13.93 -32.98
N TYR A 178 -37.86 -14.12 -33.91
CA TYR A 178 -36.43 -14.25 -33.64
C TYR A 178 -35.84 -12.98 -32.99
N PHE A 179 -36.09 -11.79 -33.54
CA PHE A 179 -35.48 -10.55 -33.05
C PHE A 179 -35.88 -10.21 -31.58
N PRO A 180 -37.16 -10.28 -31.17
CA PRO A 180 -37.52 -10.11 -29.75
C PRO A 180 -36.93 -11.18 -28.83
N LEU A 181 -36.79 -12.43 -29.30
CA LEU A 181 -36.18 -13.50 -28.51
C LEU A 181 -34.69 -13.26 -28.23
N ILE A 182 -33.92 -12.76 -29.22
CA ILE A 182 -32.51 -12.43 -29.01
C ILE A 182 -32.34 -11.24 -28.05
N VAL A 183 -33.26 -10.25 -28.10
CA VAL A 183 -33.30 -9.12 -27.15
C VAL A 183 -33.62 -9.61 -25.74
N LEU A 184 -34.59 -10.53 -25.60
CA LEU A 184 -34.91 -11.15 -24.31
C LEU A 184 -33.71 -11.92 -23.74
N MET A 185 -32.96 -12.61 -24.60
CA MET A 185 -31.75 -13.35 -24.20
C MET A 185 -30.62 -12.40 -23.77
N LEU A 186 -30.47 -11.23 -24.41
CA LEU A 186 -29.57 -10.18 -23.94
C LEU A 186 -29.96 -9.71 -22.54
N ILE A 187 -31.26 -9.43 -22.31
CA ILE A 187 -31.77 -9.00 -20.99
C ILE A 187 -31.49 -10.06 -19.92
N PHE A 188 -31.69 -11.35 -20.21
CA PHE A 188 -31.37 -12.41 -19.25
C PHE A 188 -29.87 -12.49 -18.92
N ASN A 189 -28.98 -12.10 -19.84
CA ASN A 189 -27.54 -12.07 -19.58
C ASN A 189 -27.08 -10.78 -18.85
N CYS A 190 -27.94 -9.79 -18.68
CA CYS A 190 -27.67 -8.63 -17.82
C CYS A 190 -27.68 -8.99 -16.32
N PHE A 191 -28.28 -10.11 -15.93
CA PHE A 191 -28.39 -10.57 -14.54
C PHE A 191 -27.41 -11.72 -14.26
N GLY A 192 -26.84 -11.72 -13.05
CA GLY A 192 -25.94 -12.78 -12.58
C GLY A 192 -26.71 -14.00 -12.07
N ASP A 193 -26.17 -15.19 -12.31
CA ASP A 193 -26.67 -16.45 -11.77
C ASP A 193 -26.30 -16.64 -10.28
N ALA A 194 -26.93 -17.60 -9.61
CA ALA A 194 -26.77 -17.82 -8.18
C ALA A 194 -25.35 -18.29 -7.79
N THR A 195 -24.99 -18.10 -6.52
CA THR A 195 -23.68 -18.53 -5.99
C THR A 195 -23.49 -20.05 -6.08
N PRO A 196 -22.26 -20.54 -6.37
CA PRO A 196 -21.96 -21.96 -6.47
C PRO A 196 -22.12 -22.68 -5.12
N LEU A 197 -22.52 -23.96 -5.19
CA LEU A 197 -22.77 -24.82 -4.03
C LEU A 197 -21.48 -25.31 -3.38
N HIS A 198 -20.45 -25.60 -4.18
CA HIS A 198 -19.17 -26.09 -3.70
C HIS A 198 -18.07 -25.03 -3.93
N LEU A 199 -17.52 -24.53 -2.82
CA LEU A 199 -16.40 -23.61 -2.77
C LEU A 199 -15.24 -24.32 -2.07
N ASP A 200 -14.06 -24.33 -2.67
CA ASP A 200 -12.85 -24.94 -2.08
C ASP A 200 -12.24 -24.06 -0.96
N TYR A 201 -12.85 -22.91 -0.66
CA TYR A 201 -12.39 -21.94 0.35
C TYR A 201 -13.51 -21.60 1.34
N PRO A 202 -13.18 -21.24 2.60
CA PRO A 202 -14.18 -20.92 3.61
C PRO A 202 -14.97 -19.68 3.20
N LYS A 203 -16.30 -19.75 3.32
CA LYS A 203 -17.20 -18.60 3.11
C LYS A 203 -16.88 -17.54 4.17
N GLY A 204 -16.55 -16.34 3.73
CA GLY A 204 -16.46 -15.17 4.61
C GLY A 204 -17.83 -14.86 5.22
N GLU A 205 -17.84 -14.15 6.35
CA GLU A 205 -19.07 -13.70 6.99
C GLU A 205 -19.85 -12.76 6.07
N ARG A 206 -19.14 -11.95 5.27
CA ARG A 206 -19.72 -10.99 4.32
C ARG A 206 -18.95 -10.99 3.00
N PRO A 207 -19.25 -11.91 2.08
CA PRO A 207 -18.54 -11.99 0.82
C PRO A 207 -18.73 -10.72 -0.02
N CYS A 208 -17.68 -10.33 -0.74
CA CYS A 208 -17.73 -9.21 -1.67
C CYS A 208 -18.78 -9.45 -2.79
N PRO A 209 -19.70 -8.50 -3.05
CA PRO A 209 -20.71 -8.60 -4.10
C PRO A 209 -20.16 -8.70 -5.52
N GLU A 210 -18.92 -8.26 -5.77
CA GLU A 210 -18.26 -8.32 -7.08
C GLU A 210 -18.24 -9.75 -7.68
N ASN A 211 -18.02 -10.76 -6.83
CA ASN A 211 -17.98 -12.16 -7.25
C ASN A 211 -19.33 -12.64 -7.79
N GLY A 212 -20.44 -12.10 -7.27
CA GLY A 212 -21.81 -12.41 -7.71
C GLY A 212 -22.42 -11.41 -8.67
N ALA A 213 -21.72 -10.33 -8.98
CA ALA A 213 -22.19 -9.31 -9.91
C ALA A 213 -22.23 -9.82 -11.35
N SER A 214 -23.22 -9.36 -12.11
CA SER A 214 -23.27 -9.57 -13.56
C SER A 214 -22.14 -8.83 -14.28
N PHE A 215 -21.84 -9.24 -15.51
CA PHE A 215 -20.81 -8.59 -16.32
C PHE A 215 -21.02 -7.07 -16.46
N LEU A 216 -22.25 -6.63 -16.75
CA LEU A 216 -22.58 -5.21 -16.84
C LEU A 216 -22.33 -4.50 -15.51
N CYS A 217 -22.76 -5.10 -14.39
CA CYS A 217 -22.56 -4.57 -13.05
C CYS A 217 -21.06 -4.47 -12.68
N ARG A 218 -20.21 -5.38 -13.17
CA ARG A 218 -18.75 -5.30 -13.01
C ARG A 218 -18.11 -4.21 -13.87
N ILE A 219 -18.64 -3.96 -15.08
CA ILE A 219 -18.14 -2.89 -15.96
C ILE A 219 -18.49 -1.52 -15.39
N THR A 220 -19.73 -1.33 -14.92
CA THR A 220 -20.24 -0.06 -14.42
C THR A 220 -19.97 0.17 -12.93
N TYR A 221 -19.43 -0.83 -12.22
CA TYR A 221 -19.19 -0.82 -10.78
C TYR A 221 -20.44 -0.65 -9.90
N SER A 222 -21.65 -0.92 -10.42
CA SER A 222 -22.90 -0.70 -9.68
C SER A 222 -23.07 -1.58 -8.44
N TRP A 223 -22.26 -2.63 -8.28
CA TRP A 223 -22.22 -3.42 -7.05
C TRP A 223 -21.73 -2.61 -5.83
N LEU A 224 -21.08 -1.46 -6.04
CA LEU A 224 -20.69 -0.51 -4.99
C LEU A 224 -21.82 0.41 -4.54
N ASP A 225 -22.88 0.59 -5.34
CA ASP A 225 -23.93 1.59 -5.10
C ASP A 225 -24.60 1.41 -3.73
N GLY A 226 -24.79 0.15 -3.31
CA GLY A 226 -25.34 -0.17 -1.99
C GLY A 226 -24.48 0.32 -0.83
N LEU A 227 -23.14 0.28 -0.97
CA LEU A 227 -22.22 0.81 0.03
C LEU A 227 -22.21 2.33 0.03
N PHE A 228 -22.24 2.97 -1.14
CA PHE A 228 -22.30 4.43 -1.25
C PHE A 228 -23.59 5.00 -0.67
N TRP A 229 -24.74 4.37 -0.95
CA TRP A 229 -26.02 4.79 -0.36
C TRP A 229 -26.04 4.62 1.16
N LYS A 230 -25.42 3.54 1.66
CA LYS A 230 -25.26 3.31 3.10
C LYS A 230 -24.34 4.36 3.73
N GLY A 231 -23.23 4.70 3.05
CA GLY A 231 -22.27 5.74 3.45
C GLY A 231 -22.85 7.15 3.45
N TYR A 232 -23.78 7.43 2.52
CA TYR A 232 -24.53 8.68 2.47
C TYR A 232 -25.47 8.84 3.67
N LYS A 233 -26.15 7.75 4.08
CA LYS A 233 -27.07 7.77 5.23
C LYS A 233 -26.36 7.69 6.58
N ASN A 234 -25.29 6.90 6.67
CA ASN A 234 -24.57 6.62 7.91
C ASN A 234 -23.05 6.57 7.64
N PRO A 235 -22.21 7.09 8.55
CA PRO A 235 -20.77 6.95 8.45
C PRO A 235 -20.35 5.48 8.28
N ILE A 236 -19.45 5.21 7.33
CA ILE A 236 -18.95 3.87 7.06
C ILE A 236 -18.09 3.43 8.24
N LYS A 237 -18.44 2.28 8.83
CA LYS A 237 -17.66 1.61 9.87
C LYS A 237 -16.98 0.39 9.26
N GLU A 238 -15.94 -0.12 9.91
CA GLU A 238 -15.26 -1.36 9.49
C GLU A 238 -16.24 -2.53 9.37
N THR A 239 -17.24 -2.59 10.26
CA THR A 239 -18.32 -3.58 10.21
C THR A 239 -19.23 -3.46 9.00
N HIS A 240 -19.14 -2.41 8.18
CA HIS A 240 -19.91 -2.26 6.93
C HIS A 240 -19.15 -2.76 5.70
N LEU A 241 -17.84 -2.98 5.81
CA LEU A 241 -17.00 -3.43 4.70
C LEU A 241 -17.19 -4.93 4.44
N TRP A 242 -16.92 -5.33 3.20
CA TRP A 242 -16.96 -6.73 2.80
C TRP A 242 -15.61 -7.40 3.03
N ASP A 243 -15.64 -8.71 3.20
CA ASP A 243 -14.44 -9.54 3.18
C ASP A 243 -13.77 -9.48 1.80
N LEU A 244 -12.45 -9.43 1.81
CA LEU A 244 -11.65 -9.49 0.58
C LEU A 244 -11.93 -10.81 -0.17
N SER A 245 -11.93 -10.74 -1.50
CA SER A 245 -12.04 -11.93 -2.33
C SER A 245 -10.88 -12.90 -2.03
N TYR A 246 -11.14 -14.21 -2.18
CA TYR A 246 -10.15 -15.25 -1.86
C TYR A 246 -8.83 -15.07 -2.63
N GLU A 247 -8.89 -14.63 -3.88
CA GLU A 247 -7.71 -14.35 -4.71
C GLU A 247 -6.86 -13.19 -4.22
N ASN A 248 -7.49 -12.19 -3.59
CA ASN A 248 -6.85 -10.96 -3.11
C ASN A 248 -6.40 -11.08 -1.64
N ALA A 249 -6.78 -12.15 -0.95
CA ALA A 249 -6.38 -12.40 0.44
C ALA A 249 -4.88 -12.74 0.56
N SER A 250 -4.24 -12.31 1.64
CA SER A 250 -2.82 -12.55 1.91
C SER A 250 -2.45 -14.03 1.85
N ARG A 251 -3.30 -14.93 2.39
CA ARG A 251 -3.09 -16.38 2.37
C ARG A 251 -2.83 -16.94 0.95
N THR A 252 -3.52 -16.42 -0.05
CA THR A 252 -3.42 -16.90 -1.44
C THR A 252 -2.25 -16.23 -2.15
N VAL A 253 -2.13 -14.92 -2.01
CA VAL A 253 -1.02 -14.14 -2.59
C VAL A 253 0.33 -14.66 -2.09
N VAL A 254 0.44 -14.92 -0.79
CA VAL A 254 1.67 -15.39 -0.14
C VAL A 254 2.09 -16.79 -0.60
N THR A 255 1.15 -17.72 -0.75
CA THR A 255 1.48 -19.09 -1.19
C THR A 255 1.97 -19.11 -2.63
N VAL A 256 1.37 -18.29 -3.52
CA VAL A 256 1.84 -18.12 -4.89
C VAL A 256 3.22 -17.44 -4.93
N TRP A 257 3.43 -16.42 -4.10
CA TRP A 257 4.73 -15.76 -3.94
C TRP A 257 5.81 -16.78 -3.55
N ASP A 258 5.59 -17.57 -2.51
CA ASP A 258 6.56 -18.55 -2.01
C ASP A 258 6.88 -19.61 -3.05
N LYS A 259 5.88 -20.10 -3.77
CA LYS A 259 6.06 -21.06 -4.87
C LYS A 259 6.99 -20.49 -5.95
N ASN A 260 6.82 -19.23 -6.31
CA ASN A 260 7.66 -18.57 -7.31
C ASN A 260 9.04 -18.19 -6.77
N TRP A 261 9.13 -17.76 -5.51
CA TRP A 261 10.39 -17.47 -4.82
C TRP A 261 11.27 -18.71 -4.70
N ARG A 262 10.69 -19.86 -4.31
CA ARG A 262 11.38 -21.16 -4.26
C ARG A 262 11.88 -21.61 -5.63
N LYS A 263 11.12 -21.37 -6.70
CA LYS A 263 11.58 -21.66 -8.07
C LYS A 263 12.73 -20.75 -8.50
N THR A 264 12.67 -19.47 -8.16
CA THR A 264 13.72 -18.51 -8.50
C THR A 264 15.02 -18.81 -7.74
N THR A 265 14.91 -19.11 -6.43
CA THR A 265 16.03 -19.54 -5.59
C THR A 265 16.65 -20.85 -6.07
N ALA A 266 15.84 -21.88 -6.33
CA ALA A 266 16.33 -23.16 -6.85
C ALA A 266 17.02 -23.03 -8.22
N LYS A 267 16.50 -22.17 -9.12
CA LYS A 267 17.15 -21.89 -10.41
C LYS A 267 18.47 -21.15 -10.25
N ALA A 268 18.54 -20.17 -9.35
CA ALA A 268 19.77 -19.45 -9.06
C ALA A 268 20.82 -20.39 -8.45
N TYR A 269 20.40 -21.26 -7.53
CA TYR A 269 21.24 -22.27 -6.90
C TYR A 269 21.75 -23.30 -7.91
N LYS A 270 20.87 -23.82 -8.78
CA LYS A 270 21.29 -24.74 -9.85
C LYS A 270 22.32 -24.08 -10.78
N LYS A 271 22.10 -22.83 -11.18
CA LYS A 271 23.05 -22.08 -12.03
C LYS A 271 24.40 -21.87 -11.33
N PHE A 272 24.39 -21.67 -10.02
CA PHE A 272 25.62 -21.59 -9.22
C PHE A 272 26.39 -22.92 -9.28
N TRP A 273 25.75 -24.05 -8.99
CA TRP A 273 26.39 -25.37 -9.04
C TRP A 273 26.81 -25.81 -10.45
N ASP A 274 26.02 -25.50 -11.47
CA ASP A 274 26.37 -25.78 -12.88
C ASP A 274 27.62 -24.99 -13.32
N ASN A 275 27.83 -23.80 -12.75
CA ASN A 275 29.04 -23.00 -12.97
C ASN A 275 30.20 -23.48 -12.08
N PHE A 276 29.92 -23.92 -10.86
CA PHE A 276 30.90 -24.47 -9.93
C PHE A 276 31.52 -25.76 -10.47
N GLY A 277 30.70 -26.65 -11.07
CA GLY A 277 31.15 -27.89 -11.70
C GLY A 277 31.99 -27.73 -12.98
N LYS A 278 32.20 -26.49 -13.46
CA LYS A 278 33.09 -26.18 -14.59
C LYS A 278 34.45 -25.60 -14.18
N GLY A 279 34.68 -25.39 -12.88
CA GLY A 279 35.97 -25.00 -12.33
C GLY A 279 36.59 -26.16 -11.54
N GLU A 280 37.78 -26.61 -11.92
CA GLU A 280 38.57 -27.54 -11.11
C GLU A 280 39.03 -26.86 -9.83
N SER A 281 38.40 -27.18 -8.69
CA SER A 281 39.07 -27.13 -7.39
C SER A 281 38.35 -27.99 -6.37
N HIS A 282 39.09 -28.93 -5.79
CA HIS A 282 38.67 -29.85 -4.74
C HIS A 282 38.03 -29.14 -3.55
N THR A 283 36.81 -29.51 -3.19
CA THR A 283 36.29 -29.42 -1.80
C THR A 283 35.07 -30.34 -1.66
N SER A 284 35.08 -31.17 -0.62
CA SER A 284 34.04 -32.15 -0.31
C SER A 284 32.88 -31.50 0.44
N ALA A 285 31.64 -31.71 -0.03
CA ALA A 285 30.42 -31.34 0.68
C ALA A 285 29.58 -32.59 0.99
N THR A 286 29.09 -32.70 2.22
CA THR A 286 28.24 -33.81 2.69
C THR A 286 26.81 -33.30 2.81
N CYS A 287 25.85 -33.91 2.11
CA CYS A 287 24.43 -33.54 2.18
C CYS A 287 23.63 -34.52 3.06
N THR A 288 22.83 -34.00 4.00
CA THR A 288 21.76 -34.74 4.67
C THR A 288 20.40 -34.36 4.07
N ASN A 289 19.55 -35.36 3.83
CA ASN A 289 18.37 -35.31 2.95
C ASN A 289 17.20 -34.40 3.39
N ASN A 290 17.31 -33.61 4.47
CA ASN A 290 16.20 -32.81 5.02
C ASN A 290 16.52 -31.33 5.31
N ALA A 291 17.66 -30.79 4.87
CA ALA A 291 18.02 -29.39 5.14
C ALA A 291 17.76 -28.46 3.93
N THR A 292 17.14 -27.30 4.18
CA THR A 292 17.01 -26.17 3.23
C THR A 292 18.30 -25.33 3.12
N HIS A 293 19.40 -25.76 3.75
CA HIS A 293 20.70 -25.08 3.72
C HIS A 293 21.84 -26.11 3.55
N VAL A 294 22.84 -25.73 2.76
CA VAL A 294 24.13 -26.41 2.64
C VAL A 294 25.18 -25.35 2.92
N GLU A 295 25.97 -25.53 3.98
CA GLU A 295 27.18 -24.74 4.20
C GLU A 295 28.28 -25.24 3.25
N ILE A 296 28.87 -24.30 2.51
CA ILE A 296 30.03 -24.54 1.67
C ILE A 296 31.15 -23.66 2.24
N THR A 297 32.06 -24.24 3.02
CA THR A 297 33.29 -23.58 3.42
C THR A 297 34.31 -23.71 2.31
N GLY A 298 34.50 -22.65 1.52
CA GLY A 298 35.52 -22.60 0.46
C GLY A 298 35.95 -21.16 0.17
N THR A 299 37.25 -20.90 0.30
CA THR A 299 37.94 -19.63 0.07
C THR A 299 38.06 -19.28 -1.42
N ALA A 300 36.92 -19.02 -2.08
CA ALA A 300 36.90 -18.51 -3.45
C ALA A 300 36.03 -17.24 -3.54
N GLY A 301 36.67 -16.08 -3.44
CA GLY A 301 36.23 -14.78 -3.97
C GLY A 301 34.76 -14.39 -3.77
N ASN A 302 34.50 -13.61 -2.72
CA ASN A 302 33.25 -12.89 -2.43
C ASN A 302 32.57 -12.24 -3.66
N LYS A 303 31.68 -12.98 -4.31
CA LYS A 303 30.47 -12.40 -4.90
C LYS A 303 29.29 -13.22 -4.39
N GLU A 304 28.76 -12.80 -3.25
CA GLU A 304 27.46 -13.27 -2.77
C GLU A 304 26.47 -13.25 -3.94
N HIS A 305 25.88 -14.40 -4.26
CA HIS A 305 24.93 -14.51 -5.35
C HIS A 305 23.64 -13.77 -4.96
N TYR A 306 23.54 -12.51 -5.34
CA TYR A 306 22.43 -11.65 -4.96
C TYR A 306 21.12 -12.11 -5.63
N LEU A 307 20.18 -12.66 -4.85
CA LEU A 307 18.87 -13.03 -5.39
C LEU A 307 18.00 -11.78 -5.48
N SER A 308 17.44 -11.54 -6.67
CA SER A 308 16.49 -10.45 -6.90
C SER A 308 15.05 -10.93 -6.72
N ILE A 309 14.24 -10.12 -6.05
CA ILE A 309 12.78 -10.34 -5.92
C ILE A 309 12.00 -10.04 -7.21
N LEU A 310 12.57 -9.27 -8.14
CA LEU A 310 11.88 -8.79 -9.34
C LEU A 310 11.35 -9.93 -10.24
N PRO A 311 12.12 -11.00 -10.55
CA PRO A 311 11.62 -12.12 -11.36
C PRO A 311 10.43 -12.84 -10.72
N THR A 312 10.37 -12.86 -9.38
CA THR A 312 9.27 -13.47 -8.63
C THR A 312 8.01 -12.62 -8.74
N MET A 313 8.14 -11.29 -8.61
CA MET A 313 7.04 -10.35 -8.85
C MET A 313 6.51 -10.47 -10.28
N VAL A 314 7.39 -10.40 -11.29
CA VAL A 314 6.98 -10.44 -12.71
C VAL A 314 6.27 -11.74 -13.04
N ARG A 315 6.80 -12.90 -12.65
CA ARG A 315 6.17 -14.20 -12.94
C ARG A 315 4.83 -14.39 -12.23
N MET A 316 4.67 -13.83 -11.05
CA MET A 316 3.43 -13.95 -10.28
C MET A 316 2.26 -13.24 -10.96
N PHE A 317 2.52 -12.13 -11.65
CA PHE A 317 1.47 -11.24 -12.14
C PHE A 317 1.43 -11.08 -13.67
N ALA A 318 2.37 -11.69 -14.40
CA ALA A 318 2.48 -11.55 -15.86
C ALA A 318 1.14 -11.73 -16.62
N PRO A 319 0.29 -12.74 -16.35
CA PRO A 319 -0.96 -12.91 -17.11
C PRO A 319 -1.95 -11.74 -16.91
N SER A 320 -2.15 -11.31 -15.66
CA SER A 320 -3.05 -10.18 -15.35
C SER A 320 -2.49 -8.85 -15.85
N PHE A 321 -1.17 -8.70 -15.81
CA PHE A 321 -0.46 -7.53 -16.32
C PHE A 321 -0.60 -7.41 -17.85
N LEU A 322 -0.38 -8.50 -18.59
CA LEU A 322 -0.50 -8.53 -20.05
C LEU A 322 -1.92 -8.22 -20.51
N MET A 323 -2.94 -8.71 -19.79
CA MET A 323 -4.33 -8.35 -20.06
C MET A 323 -4.56 -6.83 -19.87
N GLY A 324 -3.99 -6.23 -18.82
CA GLY A 324 -4.02 -4.78 -18.64
C GLY A 324 -3.33 -4.02 -19.78
N ALA A 325 -2.17 -4.48 -20.23
CA ALA A 325 -1.46 -3.88 -21.37
C ALA A 325 -2.30 -3.95 -22.68
N PHE A 326 -3.00 -5.06 -22.91
CA PHE A 326 -3.90 -5.21 -24.05
C PHE A 326 -5.08 -4.23 -24.02
N LEU A 327 -5.75 -4.08 -22.86
CA LEU A 327 -6.82 -3.09 -22.70
C LEU A 327 -6.31 -1.66 -22.94
N LYS A 328 -5.08 -1.37 -22.51
CA LYS A 328 -4.45 -0.08 -22.73
C LYS A 328 -4.19 0.20 -24.22
N LEU A 329 -3.79 -0.81 -24.97
CA LEU A 329 -3.61 -0.70 -26.43
C LEU A 329 -4.94 -0.40 -27.14
N ILE A 330 -6.02 -1.09 -26.76
CA ILE A 330 -7.36 -0.82 -27.33
C ILE A 330 -7.79 0.61 -27.03
N HIS A 331 -7.62 1.05 -25.78
CA HIS A 331 -7.91 2.43 -25.39
C HIS A 331 -7.15 3.44 -26.27
N ASP A 332 -5.85 3.22 -26.50
CA ASP A 332 -5.03 4.13 -27.30
C ASP A 332 -5.52 4.20 -28.74
N CYS A 333 -5.95 3.08 -29.33
CA CYS A 333 -6.54 3.07 -30.66
C CYS A 333 -7.84 3.89 -30.68
N LEU A 334 -8.76 3.66 -29.74
CA LEU A 334 -10.03 4.38 -29.65
C LEU A 334 -9.85 5.89 -29.43
N GLN A 335 -8.84 6.28 -28.65
CA GLN A 335 -8.53 7.68 -28.36
C GLN A 335 -8.22 8.48 -29.63
N PHE A 336 -7.59 7.86 -30.64
CA PHE A 336 -7.30 8.52 -31.92
C PHE A 336 -8.42 8.41 -32.95
N ILE A 337 -9.40 7.52 -32.75
CA ILE A 337 -10.59 7.44 -33.62
C ILE A 337 -11.48 8.68 -33.43
N SER A 338 -11.58 9.23 -32.22
CA SER A 338 -12.45 10.38 -31.94
C SER A 338 -12.11 11.64 -32.77
N PRO A 339 -10.85 12.11 -32.86
CA PRO A 339 -10.48 13.21 -33.75
C PRO A 339 -10.75 12.94 -35.24
N GLN A 340 -10.65 11.68 -35.68
CA GLN A 340 -10.93 11.30 -37.07
C GLN A 340 -12.43 11.38 -37.38
N ILE A 341 -13.29 10.95 -36.45
CA ILE A 341 -14.75 11.11 -36.60
C ILE A 341 -15.11 12.59 -36.58
N LEU A 342 -14.47 13.41 -35.75
CA LEU A 342 -14.66 14.86 -35.75
C LEU A 342 -14.30 15.46 -37.12
N SER A 343 -13.23 15.00 -37.74
CA SER A 343 -12.86 15.43 -39.10
C SER A 343 -13.93 15.09 -40.14
N LEU A 344 -14.58 13.93 -40.05
CA LEU A 344 -15.66 13.54 -40.96
C LEU A 344 -16.93 14.36 -40.72
N LEU A 345 -17.24 14.65 -39.45
CA LEU A 345 -18.41 15.46 -39.09
C LEU A 345 -18.27 16.91 -39.54
N ILE A 346 -17.07 17.50 -39.45
CA ILE A 346 -16.81 18.86 -39.94
C ILE A 346 -16.94 18.90 -41.47
N ASN A 347 -16.33 17.94 -42.17
CA ASN A 347 -16.47 17.81 -43.63
C ASN A 347 -17.94 17.69 -44.06
N PHE A 348 -18.74 16.88 -43.36
CA PHE A 348 -20.17 16.77 -43.62
C PHE A 348 -20.89 18.12 -43.46
N SER A 349 -20.52 18.93 -42.46
CA SER A 349 -21.14 20.25 -42.25
C SER A 349 -20.76 21.29 -43.32
N GLU A 350 -19.60 21.14 -43.96
CA GLU A 350 -19.13 22.01 -45.05
C GLU A 350 -19.69 21.60 -46.42
N SER A 351 -20.18 20.36 -46.54
CA SER A 351 -20.79 19.82 -47.75
C SER A 351 -22.26 20.30 -47.83
N ASP A 352 -22.52 21.44 -48.48
CA ASP A 352 -23.82 22.13 -48.61
C ASP A 352 -25.01 21.25 -49.11
N GLY A 353 -25.47 20.29 -48.29
CA GLY A 353 -26.57 19.37 -48.60
C GLY A 353 -26.28 18.30 -49.66
N GLU A 354 -25.02 18.11 -50.06
CA GLU A 354 -24.62 17.08 -51.04
C GLU A 354 -24.65 15.66 -50.43
N GLU A 355 -24.47 15.53 -49.11
CA GLU A 355 -24.52 14.26 -48.39
C GLU A 355 -25.85 14.11 -47.60
N PRO A 356 -26.46 12.90 -47.55
CA PRO A 356 -27.72 12.71 -46.86
C PRO A 356 -27.56 12.82 -45.33
N MET A 357 -28.58 13.39 -44.67
CA MET A 357 -28.59 13.79 -43.24
C MET A 357 -28.21 12.67 -42.26
N TRP A 358 -28.44 11.41 -42.61
CA TRP A 358 -28.12 10.28 -41.75
C TRP A 358 -26.60 10.11 -41.53
N HIS A 359 -25.73 10.60 -42.43
CA HIS A 359 -24.27 10.61 -42.22
C HIS A 359 -23.89 11.41 -40.98
N GLY A 360 -24.43 12.62 -40.85
CA GLY A 360 -24.22 13.46 -39.68
C GLY A 360 -24.67 12.77 -38.38
N TYR A 361 -25.87 12.17 -38.38
CA TYR A 361 -26.35 11.40 -37.22
C TYR A 361 -25.47 10.19 -36.92
N PHE A 362 -25.01 9.46 -37.94
CA PHE A 362 -24.14 8.31 -37.81
C PHE A 362 -22.79 8.69 -37.19
N TYR A 363 -22.13 9.74 -37.70
CA TYR A 363 -20.87 10.26 -37.15
C TYR A 363 -21.04 10.75 -35.69
N ALA A 364 -22.15 11.43 -35.37
CA ALA A 364 -22.41 11.86 -33.99
C ALA A 364 -22.62 10.68 -33.04
N VAL A 365 -23.41 9.67 -33.43
CA VAL A 365 -23.67 8.48 -32.60
C VAL A 365 -22.41 7.64 -32.41
N ILE A 366 -21.62 7.42 -33.47
CA ILE A 366 -20.38 6.63 -33.36
C ILE A 366 -19.31 7.37 -32.55
N MET A 367 -19.25 8.71 -32.63
CA MET A 367 -18.38 9.51 -31.77
C MET A 367 -18.74 9.34 -30.29
N LEU A 368 -20.03 9.42 -29.96
CA LEU A 368 -20.52 9.19 -28.58
C LEU A 368 -20.20 7.77 -28.12
N ALA A 369 -20.50 6.75 -28.93
CA ALA A 369 -20.24 5.36 -28.61
C ALA A 369 -18.74 5.09 -28.38
N CYS A 370 -17.88 5.64 -29.23
CA CYS A 370 -16.43 5.53 -29.11
C CYS A 370 -15.93 6.19 -27.81
N ALA A 371 -16.43 7.38 -27.45
CA ALA A 371 -16.05 8.07 -26.22
C ALA A 371 -16.46 7.31 -24.95
N GLN A 372 -17.65 6.69 -24.94
CA GLN A 372 -18.10 5.86 -23.81
C GLN A 372 -17.29 4.56 -23.71
N LEU A 373 -17.05 3.89 -24.84
CA LEU A 373 -16.24 2.66 -24.87
C LEU A 373 -14.81 2.93 -24.40
N GLN A 374 -14.20 4.03 -24.87
CA GLN A 374 -12.88 4.48 -24.41
C GLN A 374 -12.88 4.66 -22.89
N SER A 375 -13.89 5.33 -22.34
CA SER A 375 -14.02 5.57 -20.89
C SER A 375 -14.12 4.27 -20.09
N PHE A 376 -14.99 3.33 -20.50
CA PHE A 376 -15.12 2.04 -19.83
C PHE A 376 -13.82 1.22 -19.86
N ILE A 377 -13.15 1.16 -21.02
CA ILE A 377 -11.88 0.41 -21.15
C ILE A 377 -10.80 1.03 -20.28
N LEU A 378 -10.73 2.36 -20.21
CA LEU A 378 -9.77 3.05 -19.35
C LEU A 378 -10.02 2.76 -17.86
N SER A 379 -11.28 2.80 -17.42
CA SER A 379 -11.65 2.47 -16.04
C SER A 379 -11.32 1.02 -15.69
N GLN A 380 -11.59 0.08 -16.59
CA GLN A 380 -11.25 -1.34 -16.41
C GLN A 380 -9.73 -1.58 -16.39
N TYR A 381 -8.98 -0.86 -17.24
CA TYR A 381 -7.52 -0.86 -17.21
C TYR A 381 -7.00 -0.44 -15.83
N PHE A 382 -7.44 0.72 -15.32
CA PHE A 382 -6.96 1.24 -14.04
C PHE A 382 -7.28 0.32 -12.88
N MET A 383 -8.51 -0.21 -12.82
CA MET A 383 -8.91 -1.14 -11.75
C MET A 383 -8.02 -2.39 -11.75
N ARG A 384 -7.86 -3.05 -12.91
CA ARG A 384 -7.04 -4.25 -13.03
C ARG A 384 -5.59 -3.98 -12.64
N MET A 385 -5.01 -2.87 -13.10
CA MET A 385 -3.63 -2.51 -12.77
C MET A 385 -3.46 -2.17 -11.29
N MET A 386 -4.45 -1.53 -10.66
CA MET A 386 -4.46 -1.24 -9.22
C MET A 386 -4.54 -2.53 -8.39
N LEU A 387 -5.37 -3.50 -8.78
CA LEU A 387 -5.41 -4.83 -8.13
C LEU A 387 -4.09 -5.57 -8.25
N VAL A 388 -3.44 -5.53 -9.42
CA VAL A 388 -2.11 -6.13 -9.58
C VAL A 388 -1.10 -5.44 -8.66
N GLY A 389 -1.11 -4.11 -8.60
CA GLY A 389 -0.27 -3.33 -7.68
C GLY A 389 -0.52 -3.68 -6.21
N LEU A 390 -1.78 -3.85 -5.81
CA LEU A 390 -2.16 -4.26 -4.45
C LEU A 390 -1.63 -5.66 -4.11
N ARG A 391 -1.79 -6.62 -5.02
CA ARG A 391 -1.26 -7.99 -4.83
C ARG A 391 0.26 -8.01 -4.73
N VAL A 392 0.96 -7.18 -5.52
CA VAL A 392 2.42 -6.98 -5.42
C VAL A 392 2.79 -6.48 -4.03
N ARG A 393 2.12 -5.42 -3.55
CA ARG A 393 2.35 -4.85 -2.21
C ARG A 393 2.15 -5.90 -1.11
N THR A 394 1.05 -6.65 -1.15
CA THR A 394 0.75 -7.70 -0.16
C THR A 394 1.81 -8.80 -0.15
N GLY A 395 2.28 -9.23 -1.33
CA GLY A 395 3.35 -10.22 -1.45
C GLY A 395 4.67 -9.74 -0.85
N VAL A 396 5.08 -8.51 -1.16
CA VAL A 396 6.32 -7.90 -0.65
C VAL A 396 6.25 -7.69 0.86
N VAL A 397 5.19 -7.07 1.38
CA VAL A 397 5.02 -6.83 2.84
C VAL A 397 5.07 -8.14 3.61
N SER A 398 4.39 -9.18 3.11
CA SER A 398 4.39 -10.50 3.75
C SER A 398 5.75 -11.20 3.68
N ALA A 399 6.52 -10.98 2.61
CA ALA A 399 7.89 -11.50 2.51
C ALA A 399 8.84 -10.81 3.50
N VAL A 400 8.79 -9.47 3.59
CA VAL A 400 9.58 -8.67 4.54
C VAL A 400 9.23 -9.06 5.98
N TYR A 401 7.95 -9.19 6.30
CA TYR A 401 7.51 -9.53 7.65
C TYR A 401 8.04 -10.90 8.09
N ARG A 402 7.95 -11.91 7.22
CA ARG A 402 8.47 -13.25 7.53
C ARG A 402 10.00 -13.31 7.58
N LYS A 403 10.69 -12.51 6.77
CA LYS A 403 12.15 -12.37 6.85
C LYS A 403 12.58 -11.67 8.14
N ALA A 404 11.87 -10.63 8.57
CA ALA A 404 12.16 -9.92 9.82
C ALA A 404 12.09 -10.82 11.06
N MET A 405 11.24 -11.85 11.03
CA MET A 405 11.13 -12.86 12.10
C MET A 405 12.29 -13.89 12.12
N LYS A 406 13.16 -13.90 11.11
CA LYS A 406 14.24 -14.90 10.95
C LYS A 406 15.65 -14.32 10.83
N ILE A 407 15.76 -13.01 10.60
CA ILE A 407 17.03 -12.32 10.42
C ILE A 407 17.92 -12.44 11.66
N SER A 408 19.23 -12.60 11.47
CA SER A 408 20.22 -12.66 12.55
C SER A 408 20.30 -11.33 13.32
N ASN A 409 20.82 -11.37 14.54
CA ASN A 409 20.97 -10.16 15.35
C ASN A 409 22.01 -9.18 14.78
N SER A 410 23.05 -9.68 14.12
CA SER A 410 24.01 -8.88 13.35
C SER A 410 23.32 -8.10 12.23
N ALA A 411 22.54 -8.79 11.40
CA ALA A 411 21.80 -8.16 10.31
C ALA A 411 20.64 -7.27 10.80
N ARG A 412 20.05 -7.54 11.97
CA ARG A 412 19.05 -6.69 12.64
C ARG A 412 19.64 -5.36 13.13
N LYS A 413 20.93 -5.35 13.51
CA LYS A 413 21.65 -4.13 13.90
C LYS A 413 21.92 -3.24 12.68
N GLU A 414 22.24 -3.83 11.53
CA GLU A 414 22.33 -3.09 10.26
C GLU A 414 20.96 -2.57 9.78
N SER A 415 19.94 -3.43 9.82
CA SER A 415 18.59 -3.13 9.33
C SER A 415 17.69 -2.74 10.51
N THR A 416 17.74 -1.47 10.90
CA THR A 416 16.98 -0.96 12.05
C THR A 416 15.46 -1.18 11.90
N VAL A 417 14.73 -1.22 13.01
CA VAL A 417 13.25 -1.36 13.00
C VAL A 417 12.59 -0.29 12.14
N GLY A 418 13.10 0.94 12.17
CA GLY A 418 12.61 2.03 11.32
C GLY A 418 12.80 1.75 9.82
N GLU A 419 13.92 1.15 9.44
CA GLU A 419 14.16 0.73 8.05
C GLU A 419 13.21 -0.40 7.62
N ILE A 420 12.96 -1.38 8.47
CA ILE A 420 12.00 -2.47 8.19
C ILE A 420 10.58 -1.92 7.99
N VAL A 421 10.15 -1.00 8.84
CA VAL A 421 8.85 -0.33 8.69
C VAL A 421 8.81 0.50 7.40
N ASN A 422 9.91 1.15 7.02
CA ASN A 422 10.02 1.89 5.77
C ASN A 422 9.94 0.96 4.54
N LEU A 423 10.56 -0.22 4.59
CA LEU A 423 10.45 -1.24 3.54
C LEU A 423 8.99 -1.68 3.32
N MET A 424 8.24 -1.87 4.41
CA MET A 424 6.83 -2.30 4.33
C MET A 424 5.86 -1.18 3.93
N SER A 425 6.14 0.07 4.31
CA SER A 425 5.22 1.19 4.10
C SER A 425 5.53 1.99 2.84
N VAL A 426 6.78 2.39 2.61
CA VAL A 426 7.17 3.27 1.50
C VAL A 426 7.65 2.47 0.30
N ASP A 427 8.58 1.54 0.48
CA ASP A 427 9.15 0.78 -0.64
C ASP A 427 8.09 -0.13 -1.30
N ALA A 428 7.27 -0.81 -0.49
CA ALA A 428 6.17 -1.62 -1.00
C ALA A 428 5.09 -0.76 -1.72
N GLN A 429 4.81 0.45 -1.23
CA GLN A 429 3.87 1.37 -1.87
C GLN A 429 4.38 1.85 -3.23
N ARG A 430 5.67 2.16 -3.36
CA ARG A 430 6.28 2.55 -4.65
C ARG A 430 6.10 1.51 -5.75
N PHE A 431 6.15 0.22 -5.40
CA PHE A 431 5.89 -0.84 -6.39
C PHE A 431 4.43 -0.86 -6.84
N MET A 432 3.48 -0.63 -5.93
CA MET A 432 2.06 -0.50 -6.27
C MET A 432 1.80 0.70 -7.18
N ASP A 433 2.36 1.86 -6.83
CA ASP A 433 2.21 3.10 -7.60
C ASP A 433 2.79 2.95 -9.02
N LEU A 434 4.00 2.38 -9.13
CA LEU A 434 4.65 2.12 -10.43
C LEU A 434 3.81 1.17 -11.29
N THR A 435 3.29 0.09 -10.71
CA THR A 435 2.52 -0.92 -11.45
C THR A 435 1.29 -0.31 -12.14
N THR A 436 0.68 0.71 -11.53
CA THR A 436 -0.51 1.38 -12.09
C THR A 436 -0.22 2.11 -13.41
N TYR A 437 0.99 2.64 -13.57
CA TYR A 437 1.34 3.51 -14.70
C TYR A 437 2.45 2.99 -15.62
N VAL A 438 3.09 1.86 -15.30
CA VAL A 438 4.23 1.33 -16.05
C VAL A 438 3.93 1.08 -17.54
N ASN A 439 2.67 0.82 -17.92
CA ASN A 439 2.28 0.64 -19.33
C ASN A 439 2.43 1.92 -20.17
N MET A 440 2.49 3.10 -19.54
CA MET A 440 2.81 4.34 -20.25
C MET A 440 4.21 4.34 -20.86
N ILE A 441 5.14 3.49 -20.42
CA ILE A 441 6.51 3.45 -20.97
C ILE A 441 6.49 3.11 -22.46
N TRP A 442 5.61 2.21 -22.90
CA TRP A 442 5.46 1.85 -24.31
C TRP A 442 4.29 2.60 -24.97
N SER A 443 3.23 2.88 -24.22
CA SER A 443 2.03 3.56 -24.73
C SER A 443 2.29 5.04 -25.03
N ALA A 444 3.04 5.78 -24.21
CA ALA A 444 3.29 7.20 -24.47
C ALA A 444 4.07 7.45 -25.78
N PRO A 445 5.18 6.73 -26.09
CA PRO A 445 5.83 6.84 -27.39
C PRO A 445 4.92 6.47 -28.57
N LEU A 446 4.08 5.44 -28.40
CA LEU A 446 3.11 5.02 -29.41
C LEU A 446 2.09 6.13 -29.69
N GLN A 447 1.50 6.73 -28.64
CA GLN A 447 0.57 7.85 -28.77
C GLN A 447 1.22 9.05 -29.44
N ILE A 448 2.45 9.40 -29.07
CA ILE A 448 3.18 10.50 -29.69
C ILE A 448 3.41 10.23 -31.19
N ALA A 449 3.83 9.01 -31.55
CA ALA A 449 4.06 8.64 -32.94
C ALA A 449 2.77 8.70 -33.79
N ILE A 450 1.66 8.15 -33.28
CA ILE A 450 0.37 8.17 -33.99
C ILE A 450 -0.17 9.60 -34.13
N ALA A 451 -0.08 10.41 -33.07
CA ALA A 451 -0.51 11.81 -33.11
C ALA A 451 0.30 12.64 -34.13
N LEU A 452 1.63 12.46 -34.16
CA LEU A 452 2.49 13.14 -35.13
C LEU A 452 2.22 12.68 -36.55
N TYR A 453 1.90 11.40 -36.76
CA TYR A 453 1.50 10.89 -38.07
C TYR A 453 0.23 11.57 -38.58
N PHE A 454 -0.84 11.65 -37.77
CA PHE A 454 -2.07 12.33 -38.18
C PHE A 454 -1.90 13.84 -38.33
N LEU A 455 -1.11 14.48 -37.47
CA LEU A 455 -0.80 15.91 -37.63
C LEU A 455 -0.03 16.17 -38.94
N TRP A 456 0.92 15.30 -39.30
CA TRP A 456 1.67 15.42 -40.55
C TRP A 456 0.77 15.28 -41.77
N ASP A 457 -0.22 14.38 -41.71
CA ASP A 457 -1.22 14.22 -42.77
C ASP A 457 -2.08 15.47 -42.97
N LEU A 458 -2.47 16.15 -41.88
CA LEU A 458 -3.29 17.37 -41.94
C LEU A 458 -2.51 18.64 -42.31
N LEU A 459 -1.31 18.84 -41.73
CA LEU A 459 -0.61 20.13 -41.76
C LEU A 459 0.74 20.08 -42.52
N GLY A 460 1.12 18.90 -43.01
CA GLY A 460 2.36 18.67 -43.76
C GLY A 460 3.63 19.04 -42.97
N PRO A 461 4.66 19.58 -43.64
CA PRO A 461 5.92 19.96 -42.99
C PRO A 461 5.79 21.01 -41.87
N SER A 462 4.67 21.74 -41.81
CA SER A 462 4.41 22.80 -40.82
C SER A 462 4.43 22.25 -39.38
N VAL A 463 4.11 20.97 -39.18
CA VAL A 463 4.14 20.30 -37.86
C VAL A 463 5.54 20.33 -37.23
N LEU A 464 6.61 20.42 -38.03
CA LEU A 464 7.98 20.49 -37.52
C LEU A 464 8.19 21.72 -36.63
N SER A 465 7.51 22.84 -36.88
CA SER A 465 7.61 24.03 -36.03
C SER A 465 7.02 23.79 -34.63
N GLY A 466 5.84 23.16 -34.57
CA GLY A 466 5.22 22.71 -33.32
C GLY A 466 6.08 21.68 -32.58
N LEU A 467 6.67 20.72 -33.31
CA LEU A 467 7.59 19.72 -32.74
C LEU A 467 8.84 20.37 -32.14
N VAL A 468 9.43 21.38 -32.81
CA VAL A 468 10.57 22.13 -32.28
C VAL A 468 10.20 22.82 -30.96
N VAL A 469 9.04 23.48 -30.89
CA VAL A 469 8.54 24.08 -29.64
C VAL A 469 8.42 23.00 -28.55
N MET A 470 7.84 21.84 -28.86
CA MET A 470 7.73 20.74 -27.90
C MET A 470 9.10 20.23 -27.42
N ILE A 471 10.05 20.02 -28.33
CA ILE A 471 11.40 19.55 -28.01
C ILE A 471 12.14 20.55 -27.12
N VAL A 472 11.99 21.85 -27.37
CA VAL A 472 12.58 22.92 -26.55
C VAL A 472 11.98 22.98 -25.15
N LEU A 473 10.69 22.67 -24.99
CA LEU A 473 10.02 22.67 -23.69
C LEU A 473 10.44 21.50 -22.78
N ILE A 474 10.88 20.36 -23.34
CA ILE A 474 11.37 19.20 -22.57
C ILE A 474 12.55 19.55 -21.64
N PRO A 475 13.69 20.11 -22.12
CA PRO A 475 14.82 20.45 -21.25
C PRO A 475 14.49 21.58 -20.27
N VAL A 476 13.63 22.54 -20.65
CA VAL A 476 13.16 23.60 -19.73
C VAL A 476 12.40 22.98 -18.56
N ASN A 477 11.47 22.06 -18.84
CA ASN A 477 10.74 21.31 -17.82
C ASN A 477 11.68 20.44 -16.97
N GLY A 478 12.68 19.80 -17.58
CA GLY A 478 13.70 19.03 -16.88
C GLY A 478 14.54 19.87 -15.90
N ALA A 479 14.97 21.07 -16.32
CA ALA A 479 15.72 21.99 -15.48
C ALA A 479 14.87 22.51 -14.30
N LEU A 480 13.61 22.88 -14.56
CA LEU A 480 12.65 23.28 -13.52
C LEU A 480 12.41 22.15 -12.52
N ALA A 481 12.15 20.93 -12.99
CA ALA A 481 11.94 19.76 -12.15
C ALA A 481 13.16 19.44 -11.27
N ASN A 482 14.38 19.54 -11.82
CA ASN A 482 15.61 19.37 -11.06
C ASN A 482 15.78 20.43 -9.97
N LYS A 483 15.48 21.70 -10.27
CA LYS A 483 15.54 22.78 -9.28
C LYS A 483 14.47 22.62 -8.19
N MET A 484 13.24 22.25 -8.58
CA MET A 484 12.17 21.90 -7.64
C MET A 484 12.58 20.77 -6.69
N LYS A 485 13.19 19.70 -7.23
CA LYS A 485 13.71 18.60 -6.42
C LYS A 485 14.75 19.06 -5.41
N GLN A 486 15.67 19.95 -5.80
CA GLN A 486 16.66 20.52 -4.87
C GLN A 486 16.00 21.34 -3.74
N LEU A 487 15.02 22.19 -4.07
CA LEU A 487 14.28 22.96 -3.07
C LEU A 487 13.46 22.06 -2.15
N GLN A 488 12.83 21.02 -2.70
CA GLN A 488 12.08 20.03 -1.92
C GLN A 488 12.98 19.32 -0.89
N VAL A 489 14.21 18.96 -1.26
CA VAL A 489 15.18 18.39 -0.32
C VAL A 489 15.54 19.38 0.79
N GLN A 490 15.72 20.66 0.47
CA GLN A 490 16.00 21.69 1.48
C GLN A 490 14.80 21.94 2.40
N GLN A 491 13.59 21.94 1.85
CA GLN A 491 12.34 22.02 2.60
C GLN A 491 12.24 20.85 3.58
N MET A 492 12.45 19.60 3.13
CA MET A 492 12.39 18.42 4.00
C MET A 492 13.40 18.50 5.15
N LYS A 493 14.63 18.98 4.91
CA LYS A 493 15.61 19.19 5.99
C LYS A 493 15.10 20.15 7.08
N ASN A 494 14.51 21.29 6.70
CA ASN A 494 13.98 22.25 7.67
C ASN A 494 12.70 21.74 8.35
N LYS A 495 11.83 21.04 7.61
CA LYS A 495 10.64 20.38 8.15
C LYS A 495 11.01 19.31 9.18
N ASP A 496 11.95 18.44 8.87
CA ASP A 496 12.44 17.39 9.78
C ASP A 496 13.04 18.00 11.04
N HIS A 497 13.81 19.08 10.89
CA HIS A 497 14.35 19.82 12.04
C HIS A 497 13.22 20.43 12.90
N ARG A 498 12.18 21.02 12.30
CA ARG A 498 11.01 21.57 13.01
C ARG A 498 10.25 20.49 13.76
N VAL A 499 9.96 19.36 13.11
CA VAL A 499 9.22 18.24 13.72
C VAL A 499 10.05 17.58 14.83
N LYS A 500 11.36 17.45 14.66
CA LYS A 500 12.26 16.95 15.69
C LYS A 500 12.27 17.86 16.92
N LEU A 501 12.43 19.18 16.72
CA LEU A 501 12.37 20.15 17.80
C LEU A 501 11.01 20.11 18.53
N MET A 502 9.90 19.98 17.78
CA MET A 502 8.57 19.83 18.37
C MET A 502 8.44 18.55 19.20
N ASN A 503 9.01 17.43 18.74
CA ASN A 503 9.03 16.17 19.50
C ASN A 503 9.82 16.31 20.81
N GLU A 504 10.97 17.00 20.79
CA GLU A 504 11.75 17.29 22.00
C GLU A 504 10.96 18.17 22.98
N ILE A 505 10.29 19.21 22.49
CA ILE A 505 9.41 20.08 23.29
C ILE A 505 8.26 19.28 23.93
N LEU A 506 7.58 18.42 23.17
CA LEU A 506 6.44 17.66 23.68
C LEU A 506 6.85 16.59 24.69
N ASN A 507 7.97 15.88 24.48
CA ASN A 507 8.49 14.92 25.46
C ASN A 507 8.99 15.63 26.74
N GLY A 508 9.49 16.86 26.61
CA GLY A 508 9.96 17.69 27.71
C GLY A 508 8.93 18.67 28.28
N ILE A 509 7.65 18.61 27.88
CA ILE A 509 6.70 19.71 28.10
C ILE A 509 6.52 20.07 29.57
N LYS A 510 6.53 19.06 30.47
CA LYS A 510 6.43 19.25 31.92
C LYS A 510 7.57 20.12 32.46
N VAL A 511 8.80 19.85 32.01
CA VAL A 511 9.99 20.60 32.44
C VAL A 511 9.92 22.03 31.91
N LEU A 512 9.57 22.21 30.63
CA LEU A 512 9.44 23.53 30.02
C LEU A 512 8.43 24.42 30.77
N LYS A 513 7.27 23.87 31.16
CA LYS A 513 6.24 24.59 31.92
C LYS A 513 6.69 24.95 33.34
N LEU A 514 7.42 24.06 34.01
CA LEU A 514 7.93 24.33 35.36
C LEU A 514 8.93 25.49 35.39
N TYR A 515 9.73 25.65 34.33
CA TYR A 515 10.72 26.72 34.19
C TYR A 515 10.22 27.95 33.42
N ALA A 516 8.95 27.97 32.99
CA ALA A 516 8.38 29.03 32.15
C ALA A 516 9.16 29.29 30.84
N TRP A 517 9.72 28.24 30.23
CA TRP A 517 10.54 28.33 29.02
C TRP A 517 9.73 28.30 27.71
N GLU A 518 8.40 28.20 27.78
CA GLU A 518 7.54 28.07 26.59
C GLU A 518 7.77 29.16 25.54
N PRO A 519 7.85 30.47 25.87
CA PRO A 519 8.02 31.51 24.84
C PRO A 519 9.36 31.45 24.12
N SER A 520 10.42 30.99 24.80
CA SER A 520 11.76 30.86 24.19
C SER A 520 11.77 29.75 23.15
N PHE A 521 11.23 28.57 23.50
CA PHE A 521 11.11 27.44 22.58
C PHE A 521 10.13 27.71 21.43
N GLU A 522 9.03 28.44 21.70
CA GLU A 522 8.09 28.89 20.67
C GLU A 522 8.80 29.73 19.58
N ASN A 523 9.60 30.72 19.99
CA ASN A 523 10.37 31.55 19.05
C ASN A 523 11.39 30.75 18.24
N GLN A 524 12.03 29.73 18.82
CA GLN A 524 12.94 28.85 18.09
C GLN A 524 12.21 28.07 16.99
N VAL A 525 11.02 27.54 17.29
CA VAL A 525 10.19 26.82 16.30
C VAL A 525 9.75 27.76 15.18
N ILE A 526 9.31 28.98 15.51
CA ILE A 526 8.92 30.00 14.51
C ILE A 526 10.11 30.40 13.62
N ALA A 527 11.31 30.52 14.18
CA ALA A 527 12.51 30.82 13.40
C ALA A 527 12.84 29.73 12.37
N VAL A 528 12.67 28.45 12.72
CA VAL A 528 12.80 27.34 11.77
C VAL A 528 11.67 27.38 10.74
N ARG A 529 10.43 27.64 11.15
CA ARG A 529 9.28 27.75 10.25
C ARG A 529 9.45 28.86 9.21
N ASN A 530 10.01 30.01 9.58
CA ASN A 530 10.28 31.10 8.62
C ASN A 530 11.29 30.70 7.53
N LYS A 531 12.31 29.89 7.88
CA LYS A 531 13.24 29.32 6.89
C LYS A 531 12.53 28.34 5.96
N GLU A 532 11.64 27.51 6.49
CA GLU A 532 10.80 26.58 5.71
C GLU A 532 9.88 27.35 4.74
N VAL A 533 9.14 28.35 5.23
CA VAL A 533 8.22 29.19 4.45
C VAL A 533 8.93 29.92 3.31
N LYS A 534 10.18 30.39 3.52
CA LYS A 534 10.97 31.01 2.45
C LYS A 534 11.23 30.04 1.28
N ILE A 535 11.52 28.78 1.58
CA ILE A 535 11.73 27.73 0.56
C ILE A 535 10.41 27.37 -0.11
N LEU A 536 9.31 27.29 0.66
CA LEU A 536 7.97 27.07 0.12
C LEU A 536 7.58 28.17 -0.89
N LYS A 537 7.85 29.45 -0.58
CA LYS A 537 7.62 30.58 -1.51
C LYS A 537 8.46 30.45 -2.78
N GLN A 538 9.73 30.06 -2.69
CA GLN A 538 10.57 29.80 -3.87
C GLN A 538 10.03 28.63 -4.71
N THR A 539 9.53 27.59 -4.05
CA THR A 539 8.92 26.42 -4.69
C THR A 539 7.61 26.79 -5.39
N ALA A 540 6.80 27.65 -4.76
CA ALA A 540 5.58 28.20 -5.36
C ALA A 540 5.85 28.99 -6.65
N ILE A 541 6.93 29.79 -6.69
CA ILE A 541 7.36 30.51 -7.91
C ILE A 541 7.68 29.52 -9.04
N LEU A 542 8.48 28.48 -8.75
CA LEU A 542 8.80 27.46 -9.75
C LEU A 542 7.56 26.68 -10.20
N ASN A 543 6.65 26.35 -9.28
CA ASN A 543 5.40 25.64 -9.57
C ASN A 543 4.47 26.47 -10.45
N GLY A 544 4.38 27.78 -10.20
CA GLY A 544 3.64 28.70 -11.07
C GLY A 544 4.25 28.78 -12.46
N GLY A 545 5.59 28.89 -12.56
CA GLY A 545 6.29 28.88 -13.85
C GLY A 545 6.11 27.56 -14.63
N SER A 546 6.17 26.41 -13.96
CA SER A 546 5.90 25.11 -14.59
C SER A 546 4.45 24.99 -15.03
N ASN A 547 3.49 25.48 -14.24
CA ASN A 547 2.07 25.48 -14.60
C ASN A 547 1.77 26.38 -15.81
N PHE A 548 2.42 27.54 -15.88
CA PHE A 548 2.39 28.43 -17.03
C PHE A 548 2.87 27.71 -18.29
N ILE A 549 4.06 27.09 -18.25
CA ILE A 549 4.58 26.32 -19.38
C ILE A 549 3.58 25.23 -19.79
N TRP A 550 3.07 24.44 -18.85
CA TRP A 550 2.14 23.35 -19.15
C TRP A 550 0.82 23.79 -19.76
N THR A 551 0.28 24.92 -19.32
CA THR A 551 -1.01 25.40 -19.81
C THR A 551 -0.87 26.17 -21.12
N SER A 552 0.26 26.85 -21.31
CA SER A 552 0.57 27.55 -22.57
C SER A 552 1.12 26.64 -23.65
N THR A 553 1.60 25.42 -23.34
CA THR A 553 2.20 24.52 -24.34
C THR A 553 1.27 24.25 -25.54
N PRO A 554 -0.01 23.86 -25.39
CA PRO A 554 -0.87 23.58 -26.53
C PRO A 554 -1.08 24.82 -27.41
N PHE A 555 -1.28 25.98 -26.79
CA PHE A 555 -1.42 27.26 -27.49
C PHE A 555 -0.14 27.67 -28.22
N LEU A 556 1.04 27.54 -27.60
CA LEU A 556 2.31 27.89 -28.23
C LEU A 556 2.61 26.98 -29.41
N VAL A 557 2.28 25.69 -29.28
CA VAL A 557 2.42 24.70 -30.36
C VAL A 557 1.44 24.99 -31.49
N SER A 558 0.16 25.25 -31.19
CA SER A 558 -0.84 25.58 -32.22
C SER A 558 -0.50 26.88 -32.93
N LEU A 559 -0.14 27.93 -32.19
CA LEU A 559 0.28 29.21 -32.74
C LEU A 559 1.49 29.06 -33.65
N ALA A 560 2.54 28.34 -33.23
CA ALA A 560 3.72 28.11 -34.05
C ALA A 560 3.37 27.34 -35.32
N THR A 561 2.55 26.29 -35.20
CA THR A 561 2.18 25.42 -36.32
C THR A 561 1.29 26.16 -37.33
N PHE A 562 0.23 26.82 -36.89
CA PHE A 562 -0.67 27.61 -37.75
C PHE A 562 0.04 28.80 -38.37
N ALA A 563 0.89 29.52 -37.61
CA ALA A 563 1.69 30.60 -38.16
C ALA A 563 2.60 30.10 -39.29
N THR A 564 3.25 28.94 -39.13
CA THR A 564 4.07 28.38 -40.21
C THR A 564 3.25 27.86 -41.38
N TYR A 565 2.10 27.20 -41.12
CA TYR A 565 1.24 26.62 -42.15
C TYR A 565 0.74 27.69 -43.14
N VAL A 566 0.25 28.80 -42.59
CA VAL A 566 -0.34 29.91 -43.32
C VAL A 566 0.72 30.82 -43.99
N ASN A 567 1.98 30.78 -43.51
CA ASN A 567 3.09 31.54 -44.11
C ASN A 567 3.91 30.75 -45.13
N LEU A 568 3.80 29.42 -45.16
CA LEU A 568 4.62 28.57 -46.04
C LEU A 568 4.16 28.61 -47.51
N SER A 569 2.85 28.64 -47.74
CA SER A 569 2.25 28.75 -49.08
C SER A 569 0.97 29.58 -49.01
N SER A 570 0.70 30.38 -50.04
CA SER A 570 -0.58 31.09 -50.20
C SER A 570 -1.75 30.16 -50.51
N GLU A 571 -1.50 28.88 -50.83
CA GLU A 571 -2.53 27.86 -51.06
C GLU A 571 -2.99 27.19 -49.76
N ASN A 572 -2.27 27.38 -48.65
CA ASN A 572 -2.59 26.78 -47.36
C ASN A 572 -3.60 27.64 -46.61
N ILE A 573 -4.88 27.37 -46.80
CA ILE A 573 -5.98 28.00 -46.06
C ILE A 573 -6.25 27.18 -44.80
N LEU A 574 -6.45 27.87 -43.67
CA LEU A 574 -6.78 27.24 -42.40
C LEU A 574 -8.31 27.03 -42.34
N ASP A 575 -8.77 25.88 -42.83
CA ASP A 575 -10.18 25.45 -42.73
C ASP A 575 -10.54 24.96 -41.32
N ALA A 576 -11.84 24.78 -41.05
CA ALA A 576 -12.32 24.38 -39.73
C ALA A 576 -11.82 22.98 -39.36
N LYS A 577 -11.74 22.08 -40.35
CA LYS A 577 -11.17 20.74 -40.19
C LYS A 577 -9.71 20.78 -39.72
N THR A 578 -8.82 21.45 -40.44
CA THR A 578 -7.39 21.51 -40.08
C THR A 578 -7.18 22.20 -38.74
N ALA A 579 -7.95 23.25 -38.42
CA ALA A 579 -7.85 23.96 -37.15
C ALA A 579 -8.29 23.13 -35.94
N PHE A 580 -9.52 22.59 -35.95
CA PHE A 580 -10.09 21.94 -34.77
C PHE A 580 -9.58 20.50 -34.57
N VAL A 581 -9.35 19.75 -35.65
CA VAL A 581 -8.81 18.38 -35.55
C VAL A 581 -7.36 18.42 -35.08
N SER A 582 -6.55 19.36 -35.57
CA SER A 582 -5.17 19.52 -35.09
C SER A 582 -5.13 19.99 -33.63
N LEU A 583 -6.01 20.90 -33.21
CA LEU A 583 -6.13 21.32 -31.81
C LEU A 583 -6.49 20.14 -30.89
N ALA A 584 -7.41 19.26 -31.32
CA ALA A 584 -7.73 18.03 -30.61
C ALA A 584 -6.51 17.11 -30.49
N LEU A 585 -5.78 16.86 -31.59
CA LEU A 585 -4.57 16.04 -31.59
C LEU A 585 -3.44 16.63 -30.72
N PHE A 586 -3.24 17.94 -30.71
CA PHE A 586 -2.30 18.61 -29.82
C PHE A 586 -2.69 18.46 -28.34
N ASN A 587 -3.98 18.51 -28.02
CA ASN A 587 -4.47 18.27 -26.66
C ASN A 587 -4.23 16.82 -26.20
N LEU A 588 -4.33 15.83 -27.10
CA LEU A 588 -4.02 14.43 -26.78
C LEU A 588 -2.53 14.22 -26.46
N LEU A 589 -1.62 14.97 -27.12
CA LEU A 589 -0.17 14.91 -26.88
C LEU A 589 0.24 15.41 -25.49
N ARG A 590 -0.57 16.24 -24.83
CA ARG A 590 -0.22 16.85 -23.53
C ARG A 590 0.04 15.82 -22.44
N PHE A 591 -0.86 14.84 -22.31
CA PHE A 591 -0.81 13.86 -21.21
C PHE A 591 0.42 12.94 -21.30
N PRO A 592 0.74 12.30 -22.45
CA PRO A 592 1.94 11.49 -22.62
C PRO A 592 3.24 12.24 -22.30
N ILE A 593 3.36 13.48 -22.77
CA ILE A 593 4.55 14.31 -22.56
C ILE A 593 4.71 14.67 -21.08
N ALA A 594 3.60 14.95 -20.38
CA ALA A 594 3.62 15.26 -18.95
C ALA A 594 3.95 14.05 -18.08
N MET A 595 3.43 12.88 -18.45
CA MET A 595 3.53 11.68 -17.63
C MET A 595 4.90 11.01 -17.73
N LEU A 596 5.56 11.07 -18.90
CA LEU A 596 6.81 10.34 -19.16
C LEU A 596 7.96 10.73 -18.19
N PRO A 597 8.25 12.02 -17.91
CA PRO A 597 9.26 12.39 -16.92
C PRO A 597 8.94 11.93 -15.49
N MET A 598 7.65 11.95 -15.11
CA MET A 598 7.19 11.49 -13.80
C MET A 598 7.43 9.98 -13.65
N LEU A 599 7.22 9.21 -14.71
CA LEU A 599 7.44 7.76 -14.71
C LEU A 599 8.92 7.38 -14.65
N ILE A 600 9.78 8.10 -15.37
CA ILE A 600 11.23 7.89 -15.27
C ILE A 600 11.68 8.08 -13.81
N THR A 601 11.21 9.15 -13.17
CA THR A 601 11.53 9.41 -11.75
C THR A 601 11.02 8.29 -10.85
N SER A 602 9.77 7.84 -11.06
CA SER A 602 9.16 6.73 -10.30
C SER A 602 9.90 5.41 -10.50
N LEU A 603 10.39 5.13 -11.72
CA LEU A 603 11.19 3.95 -12.04
C LEU A 603 12.55 3.98 -11.33
N VAL A 604 13.23 5.13 -11.31
CA VAL A 604 14.48 5.32 -10.57
C VAL A 604 14.25 5.07 -9.07
N GLN A 605 13.18 5.61 -8.50
CA GLN A 605 12.84 5.39 -7.09
C GLN A 605 12.50 3.93 -6.79
N ALA A 606 11.73 3.27 -7.65
CA ALA A 606 11.42 1.84 -7.52
C ALA A 606 12.69 0.98 -7.63
N ASN A 607 13.67 1.36 -8.46
CA ASN A 607 14.96 0.66 -8.56
C ASN A 607 15.78 0.79 -7.26
N VAL A 608 15.80 1.98 -6.63
CA VAL A 608 16.42 2.15 -5.29
C VAL A 608 15.70 1.28 -4.25
N SER A 609 14.37 1.25 -4.31
CA SER A 609 13.52 0.45 -3.42
C SER A 609 13.81 -1.06 -3.59
N LEU A 610 13.97 -1.51 -4.83
CA LEU A 610 14.36 -2.87 -5.19
C LEU A 610 15.75 -3.24 -4.65
N LYS A 611 16.73 -2.32 -4.73
CA LYS A 611 18.07 -2.53 -4.17
C LYS A 611 18.00 -2.74 -2.65
N ARG A 612 17.30 -1.87 -1.92
CA ARG A 612 17.13 -1.98 -0.46
C ARG A 612 16.41 -3.27 -0.06
N MET A 613 15.33 -3.59 -0.77
CA MET A 613 14.55 -4.80 -0.51
C MET A 613 15.38 -6.07 -0.74
N ASN A 614 16.14 -6.12 -1.83
CA ASN A 614 17.03 -7.25 -2.08
C ASN A 614 18.15 -7.33 -1.02
N LYS A 615 18.66 -6.20 -0.50
CA LYS A 615 19.70 -6.21 0.55
C LYS A 615 19.14 -6.88 1.80
N PHE A 616 17.94 -6.46 2.20
CA PHE A 616 17.24 -7.02 3.36
C PHE A 616 16.88 -8.50 3.19
N MET A 617 16.37 -8.89 2.02
CA MET A 617 15.95 -10.28 1.76
C MET A 617 17.12 -11.27 1.73
N ASN A 618 18.31 -10.83 1.32
CA ASN A 618 19.53 -11.64 1.30
C ASN A 618 20.34 -11.55 2.60
N ALA A 619 19.92 -10.78 3.60
CA ALA A 619 20.61 -10.71 4.88
C ALA A 619 20.61 -12.07 5.61
N ASN A 620 21.62 -12.31 6.44
CA ASN A 620 21.78 -13.59 7.15
C ASN A 620 20.59 -13.91 8.05
N GLU A 621 20.18 -15.18 8.08
CA GLU A 621 19.13 -15.71 8.95
C GLU A 621 19.77 -16.48 10.11
N LEU A 622 19.09 -16.52 11.26
CA LEU A 622 19.49 -17.39 12.37
C LEU A 622 19.41 -18.86 11.93
N ASP A 623 20.46 -19.64 12.19
CA ASP A 623 20.45 -21.08 11.91
C ASP A 623 19.47 -21.79 12.88
N PRO A 624 18.38 -22.40 12.38
CA PRO A 624 17.42 -23.13 13.20
C PRO A 624 18.03 -24.33 13.94
N ASN A 625 19.17 -24.83 13.48
CA ASN A 625 19.88 -25.97 14.08
C ASN A 625 20.89 -25.56 15.16
N SER A 626 21.00 -24.26 15.47
CA SER A 626 21.86 -23.77 16.55
C SER A 626 21.50 -24.42 17.89
N VAL A 627 20.20 -24.56 18.17
CA VAL A 627 19.66 -25.19 19.38
C VAL A 627 18.81 -26.39 18.99
N THR A 628 19.23 -27.57 19.42
CA THR A 628 18.47 -28.80 19.24
C THR A 628 17.37 -28.94 20.30
N ARG A 629 16.26 -29.59 19.94
CA ARG A 629 15.13 -29.87 20.84
C ARG A 629 14.84 -31.37 20.89
N GLU A 630 15.89 -32.15 21.15
CA GLU A 630 15.82 -33.61 21.20
C GLU A 630 15.25 -34.07 22.55
N ASN A 631 14.26 -34.96 22.51
CA ASN A 631 13.60 -35.48 23.72
C ASN A 631 14.39 -36.57 24.46
N THR A 632 15.52 -37.00 23.89
CA THR A 632 16.38 -38.11 24.34
C THR A 632 17.05 -37.84 25.68
N GLU A 633 17.30 -36.58 26.02
CA GLU A 633 17.99 -36.21 27.26
C GLU A 633 17.02 -36.01 28.44
N ASN A 634 17.48 -36.39 29.64
CA ASN A 634 16.72 -36.24 30.88
C ASN A 634 16.80 -34.83 31.49
N ARG A 635 17.78 -34.03 31.08
CA ARG A 635 18.02 -32.69 31.61
C ARG A 635 17.40 -31.61 30.70
N PRO A 636 16.70 -30.61 31.25
CA PRO A 636 16.01 -29.57 30.46
C PRO A 636 16.93 -28.64 29.66
N ILE A 637 18.13 -28.34 30.15
CA ILE A 637 19.11 -27.48 29.47
C ILE A 637 20.48 -28.17 29.53
N VAL A 638 21.08 -28.40 28.35
CA VAL A 638 22.41 -28.96 28.20
C VAL A 638 23.21 -28.15 27.18
N ILE A 639 24.40 -27.70 27.57
CA ILE A 639 25.39 -27.06 26.70
C ILE A 639 26.71 -27.80 26.88
N GLU A 640 27.29 -28.28 25.79
CA GLU A 640 28.57 -29.00 25.75
C GLU A 640 29.56 -28.25 24.84
N ASN A 641 30.68 -27.79 25.42
CA ASN A 641 31.73 -27.01 24.75
C ASN A 641 31.19 -25.88 23.86
N GLY A 642 30.14 -25.19 24.31
CA GLY A 642 29.46 -24.14 23.55
C GLY A 642 30.31 -22.88 23.42
N THR A 643 30.59 -22.46 22.19
CA THR A 643 31.22 -21.17 21.90
C THR A 643 30.29 -20.34 21.03
N PHE A 644 29.98 -19.12 21.47
CA PHE A 644 28.95 -18.27 20.87
C PHE A 644 29.47 -16.86 20.58
N ALA A 645 28.98 -16.30 19.48
CA ALA A 645 29.23 -14.93 19.06
C ALA A 645 27.93 -14.26 18.60
N TRP A 646 27.94 -12.92 18.56
CA TRP A 646 26.83 -12.13 18.01
C TRP A 646 26.97 -11.89 16.50
N GLU A 647 28.17 -11.99 15.96
CA GLU A 647 28.52 -11.68 14.56
C GLU A 647 29.49 -12.76 14.03
N HIS A 648 29.14 -13.43 12.92
CA HIS A 648 30.06 -14.26 12.13
C HIS A 648 30.65 -13.47 10.95
N GLY A 649 31.94 -13.62 10.68
CA GLY A 649 32.52 -13.29 9.36
C GLY A 649 33.44 -12.07 9.30
N GLU A 650 33.65 -11.34 10.38
CA GLU A 650 34.77 -10.40 10.49
C GLU A 650 35.91 -11.08 11.26
N GLU A 651 37.15 -10.99 10.74
CA GLU A 651 38.37 -11.57 11.33
C GLU A 651 38.61 -11.10 12.80
N ASP A 652 37.91 -10.05 13.23
CA ASP A 652 37.99 -9.45 14.57
C ASP A 652 36.82 -9.80 15.52
N SER A 653 35.82 -10.58 15.09
CA SER A 653 34.64 -10.93 15.92
C SER A 653 34.99 -11.92 17.03
N LYS A 654 35.45 -11.40 18.18
CA LYS A 654 35.82 -12.23 19.34
C LYS A 654 34.57 -12.94 19.91
N PRO A 655 34.62 -14.26 20.15
CA PRO A 655 33.51 -14.97 20.80
C PRO A 655 33.30 -14.41 22.20
N VAL A 656 32.04 -14.07 22.50
CA VAL A 656 31.60 -13.51 23.79
C VAL A 656 31.50 -14.61 24.83
N LEU A 657 31.08 -15.81 24.44
CA LEU A 657 31.00 -16.97 25.33
C LEU A 657 31.93 -18.06 24.78
N ARG A 658 32.77 -18.65 25.64
CA ARG A 658 33.81 -19.61 25.22
C ARG A 658 33.80 -20.86 26.07
N GLY A 659 33.74 -22.03 25.42
CA GLY A 659 33.87 -23.32 26.11
C GLY A 659 32.83 -23.54 27.22
N ILE A 660 31.61 -23.02 27.04
CA ILE A 660 30.54 -23.11 28.03
C ILE A 660 30.08 -24.57 28.16
N ASN A 661 30.11 -25.08 29.39
CA ASN A 661 29.62 -26.41 29.73
C ASN A 661 28.60 -26.28 30.87
N ILE A 662 27.32 -26.50 30.58
CA ILE A 662 26.23 -26.36 31.55
C ILE A 662 25.29 -27.55 31.44
N SER A 663 24.85 -28.05 32.59
CA SER A 663 23.83 -29.07 32.65
C SER A 663 22.91 -28.86 33.86
N ILE A 664 21.64 -28.57 33.59
CA ILE A 664 20.68 -28.14 34.62
C ILE A 664 19.68 -29.27 34.92
N PRO A 665 19.50 -29.67 36.19
CA PRO A 665 18.47 -30.63 36.59
C PRO A 665 17.03 -30.12 36.39
N LYS A 666 16.08 -31.05 36.31
CA LYS A 666 14.65 -30.69 36.26
C LYS A 666 14.18 -30.17 37.61
N GLY A 667 13.42 -29.06 37.62
CA GLY A 667 12.82 -28.49 38.83
C GLY A 667 13.75 -27.67 39.72
N SER A 668 15.05 -27.59 39.39
CA SER A 668 16.02 -26.82 40.17
C SER A 668 15.94 -25.31 39.91
N LEU A 669 16.27 -24.52 40.93
CA LEU A 669 16.52 -23.09 40.83
C LEU A 669 18.04 -22.83 40.72
N VAL A 670 18.49 -22.39 39.55
CA VAL A 670 19.90 -22.11 39.24
C VAL A 670 20.10 -20.60 39.11
N ALA A 671 21.08 -20.04 39.83
CA ALA A 671 21.46 -18.64 39.69
C ALA A 671 22.73 -18.46 38.85
N VAL A 672 22.79 -17.40 38.04
CA VAL A 672 23.99 -16.97 37.33
C VAL A 672 24.42 -15.61 37.85
N VAL A 673 25.67 -15.53 38.31
CA VAL A 673 26.27 -14.32 38.89
C VAL A 673 27.58 -13.98 38.19
N GLY A 674 28.00 -12.73 38.30
CA GLY A 674 29.24 -12.24 37.71
C GLY A 674 29.24 -10.73 37.50
N GLY A 675 30.41 -10.17 37.21
CA GLY A 675 30.59 -8.74 36.96
C GLY A 675 29.68 -8.18 35.87
N VAL A 676 29.49 -6.85 35.87
CA VAL A 676 28.78 -6.15 34.77
C VAL A 676 29.54 -6.42 33.46
N GLY A 677 28.82 -6.79 32.40
CA GLY A 677 29.44 -7.11 31.11
C GLY A 677 30.05 -8.52 30.98
N ALA A 678 29.98 -9.38 32.00
CA ALA A 678 30.57 -10.73 31.95
C ALA A 678 29.92 -11.73 30.95
N GLY A 679 28.85 -11.35 30.25
CA GLY A 679 28.14 -12.20 29.27
C GLY A 679 26.88 -12.92 29.80
N LYS A 680 26.32 -12.51 30.94
CA LYS A 680 25.18 -13.20 31.59
C LYS A 680 23.91 -13.22 30.73
N SER A 681 23.47 -12.07 30.24
CA SER A 681 22.32 -11.97 29.31
C SER A 681 22.62 -12.63 27.95
N SER A 682 23.89 -12.64 27.53
CA SER A 682 24.33 -13.38 26.35
C SER A 682 24.15 -14.89 26.54
N LEU A 683 24.38 -15.43 27.74
CA LEU A 683 24.13 -16.84 28.04
C LEU A 683 22.64 -17.20 27.90
N CYS A 684 21.73 -16.35 28.39
CA CYS A 684 20.29 -16.53 28.16
C CYS A 684 19.96 -16.52 26.66
N SER A 685 20.57 -15.61 25.90
CA SER A 685 20.37 -15.48 24.45
C SER A 685 20.90 -16.69 23.67
N ALA A 686 22.03 -17.26 24.10
CA ALA A 686 22.59 -18.49 23.53
C ALA A 686 21.68 -19.70 23.78
N ILE A 687 21.09 -19.81 24.98
CA ILE A 687 20.07 -20.84 25.29
C ILE A 687 18.85 -20.65 24.38
N LEU A 688 18.37 -19.42 24.17
CA LEU A 688 17.22 -19.16 23.30
C LEU A 688 17.49 -19.42 21.80
N GLY A 689 18.76 -19.54 21.39
CA GLY A 689 19.16 -19.66 19.98
C GLY A 689 19.20 -18.32 19.25
N GLU A 690 19.28 -17.21 19.97
CA GLU A 690 19.40 -15.85 19.43
C GLU A 690 20.86 -15.47 19.13
N MET A 691 21.83 -16.22 19.66
CA MET A 691 23.25 -16.09 19.32
C MET A 691 23.69 -17.17 18.34
N GLU A 692 24.67 -16.85 17.50
CA GLU A 692 25.26 -17.81 16.58
C GLU A 692 26.21 -18.74 17.33
N LYS A 693 26.03 -20.05 17.12
CA LYS A 693 26.85 -21.11 17.71
C LYS A 693 28.02 -21.43 16.77
N ILE A 694 29.24 -21.09 17.17
CA ILE A 694 30.46 -21.38 16.40
C ILE A 694 30.86 -22.85 16.57
N SER A 695 30.77 -23.37 17.80
CA SER A 695 31.09 -24.77 18.11
C SER A 695 30.34 -25.24 19.35
N GLY A 696 30.28 -26.57 19.53
CA GLY A 696 29.61 -27.22 20.64
C GLY A 696 28.17 -27.67 20.34
N ARG A 697 27.49 -28.18 21.37
CA ARG A 697 26.11 -28.69 21.29
C ARG A 697 25.23 -27.99 22.33
N VAL A 698 24.02 -27.61 21.91
CA VAL A 698 22.98 -27.04 22.78
C VAL A 698 21.70 -27.84 22.60
N ASN A 699 21.14 -28.34 23.69
CA ASN A 699 19.88 -29.07 23.69
C ASN A 699 18.93 -28.52 24.77
N ILE A 700 17.65 -28.33 24.39
CA ILE A 700 16.59 -27.84 25.28
C ILE A 700 15.36 -28.72 25.19
N LYS A 701 14.82 -29.09 26.36
CA LYS A 701 13.63 -29.93 26.48
C LYS A 701 12.51 -29.24 27.26
N GLY A 702 11.42 -28.93 26.54
CA GLY A 702 10.21 -28.32 27.09
C GLY A 702 9.95 -26.91 26.56
N ASN A 703 8.82 -26.32 26.97
CA ASN A 703 8.48 -24.93 26.63
C ASN A 703 9.29 -23.95 27.50
N VAL A 704 9.76 -22.86 26.89
CA VAL A 704 10.57 -21.84 27.56
C VAL A 704 9.77 -20.54 27.72
N ALA A 705 9.72 -20.01 28.93
CA ALA A 705 9.30 -18.64 29.22
C ALA A 705 10.52 -17.77 29.48
N TYR A 706 10.57 -16.60 28.84
CA TYR A 706 11.68 -15.65 28.98
C TYR A 706 11.19 -14.31 29.51
N VAL A 707 11.83 -13.81 30.55
CA VAL A 707 11.65 -12.46 31.08
C VAL A 707 12.93 -11.68 30.80
N PRO A 708 12.92 -10.73 29.85
CA PRO A 708 14.09 -9.92 29.53
C PRO A 708 14.35 -8.86 30.60
N GLN A 709 15.60 -8.43 30.73
CA GLN A 709 16.02 -7.33 31.60
C GLN A 709 15.22 -6.05 31.33
N GLN A 710 15.08 -5.67 30.05
CA GLN A 710 14.20 -4.59 29.63
C GLN A 710 12.81 -5.14 29.29
N ALA A 711 11.85 -4.91 30.18
CA ALA A 711 10.48 -5.38 30.01
C ALA A 711 9.81 -4.82 28.74
N TRP A 712 9.25 -5.72 27.93
CA TRP A 712 8.50 -5.37 26.71
C TRP A 712 6.99 -5.51 26.92
N ILE A 713 6.25 -4.45 26.64
CA ILE A 713 4.80 -4.34 26.84
C ILE A 713 4.12 -4.02 25.51
N GLN A 714 3.08 -4.78 25.16
CA GLN A 714 2.25 -4.56 23.98
C GLN A 714 1.30 -3.39 24.20
N ASN A 715 0.98 -2.67 23.13
CA ASN A 715 -0.06 -1.64 23.13
C ASN A 715 -1.45 -2.30 23.17
N ALA A 716 -1.87 -2.72 24.35
CA ALA A 716 -3.11 -3.44 24.63
C ALA A 716 -3.51 -3.21 26.10
N THR A 717 -4.66 -3.73 26.52
CA THR A 717 -5.04 -3.72 27.94
C THR A 717 -4.01 -4.46 28.80
N LEU A 718 -3.90 -4.12 30.09
CA LEU A 718 -3.04 -4.84 31.04
C LEU A 718 -3.38 -6.34 31.07
N GLU A 719 -4.66 -6.69 31.05
CA GLU A 719 -5.15 -8.08 30.97
C GLU A 719 -4.56 -8.82 29.75
N ASN A 720 -4.79 -8.32 28.53
CA ASN A 720 -4.25 -8.91 27.30
C ASN A 720 -2.72 -8.99 27.27
N ASN A 721 -2.01 -8.06 27.94
CA ASN A 721 -0.57 -8.14 28.08
C ASN A 721 -0.11 -9.32 28.95
N ILE A 722 -0.90 -9.72 29.95
CA ILE A 722 -0.60 -10.86 30.82
C ILE A 722 -1.05 -12.17 30.15
N LEU A 723 -2.26 -12.20 29.57
CA LEU A 723 -2.81 -13.37 28.88
C LEU A 723 -2.02 -13.76 27.64
N PHE A 724 -1.49 -12.78 26.90
CA PHE A 724 -0.63 -12.99 25.72
C PHE A 724 -1.21 -13.98 24.69
N ASN A 725 -2.48 -13.77 24.31
CA ASN A 725 -3.30 -14.62 23.42
C ASN A 725 -3.70 -15.99 24.00
N GLN A 726 -3.51 -16.25 25.29
CA GLN A 726 -4.09 -17.40 25.97
C GLN A 726 -5.50 -17.07 26.51
N THR A 727 -6.32 -18.10 26.72
CA THR A 727 -7.68 -17.96 27.26
C THR A 727 -7.63 -17.66 28.76
N LYS A 728 -8.39 -16.65 29.23
CA LYS A 728 -8.44 -16.26 30.65
C LYS A 728 -9.00 -17.37 31.54
N GLN A 729 -8.11 -17.99 32.31
CA GLN A 729 -8.44 -18.82 33.47
C GLN A 729 -8.37 -17.98 34.75
N THR A 730 -9.53 -17.62 35.30
CA THR A 730 -9.65 -16.65 36.42
C THR A 730 -8.77 -17.00 37.61
N ALA A 731 -8.78 -18.26 38.07
CA ALA A 731 -8.01 -18.68 39.24
C ALA A 731 -6.50 -18.53 39.06
N GLN A 732 -5.97 -18.91 37.89
CA GLN A 732 -4.54 -18.80 37.58
C GLN A 732 -4.13 -17.33 37.34
N TYR A 733 -5.00 -16.54 36.73
CA TYR A 733 -4.79 -15.13 36.49
C TYR A 733 -4.68 -14.37 37.82
N ASP A 734 -5.65 -14.54 38.72
CA ASP A 734 -5.66 -13.89 40.04
C ASP A 734 -4.52 -14.38 40.94
N ALA A 735 -4.12 -15.65 40.81
CA ALA A 735 -2.94 -16.18 41.51
C ALA A 735 -1.65 -15.50 41.00
N SER A 736 -1.51 -15.32 39.69
CA SER A 736 -0.34 -14.68 39.07
C SER A 736 -0.25 -13.19 39.46
N LEU A 737 -1.39 -12.47 39.47
CA LEU A 737 -1.45 -11.07 39.89
C LEU A 737 -1.04 -10.87 41.36
N ARG A 738 -1.57 -11.72 42.26
CA ARG A 738 -1.23 -11.65 43.69
C ARG A 738 0.21 -12.03 43.96
N ALA A 739 0.72 -13.09 43.32
CA ALA A 739 2.10 -13.53 43.50
C ALA A 739 3.11 -12.50 42.97
N CYS A 740 2.78 -11.78 41.89
CA CYS A 740 3.61 -10.69 41.35
C CYS A 740 3.36 -9.31 42.02
N ALA A 741 2.59 -9.24 43.10
CA ALA A 741 2.25 -8.01 43.83
C ALA A 741 1.63 -6.89 42.95
N LEU A 742 0.84 -7.24 41.93
CA LEU A 742 0.25 -6.27 41.00
C LEU A 742 -1.09 -5.67 41.48
N GLN A 743 -1.67 -6.18 42.58
CA GLN A 743 -3.00 -5.77 43.03
C GLN A 743 -3.09 -4.27 43.32
N ALA A 744 -2.11 -3.73 44.07
CA ALA A 744 -2.08 -2.31 44.40
C ALA A 744 -1.93 -1.42 43.15
N ASP A 745 -1.15 -1.87 42.15
CA ASP A 745 -1.00 -1.13 40.90
C ASP A 745 -2.30 -1.13 40.09
N ILE A 746 -3.01 -2.26 40.05
CA ILE A 746 -4.31 -2.38 39.37
C ILE A 746 -5.34 -1.48 40.03
N ASP A 747 -5.38 -1.42 41.36
CA ASP A 747 -6.33 -0.58 42.10
C ASP A 747 -6.09 0.92 41.87
N MET A 748 -4.85 1.32 41.54
CA MET A 748 -4.49 2.69 41.17
C MET A 748 -4.86 3.04 39.71
N LEU A 749 -5.04 2.06 38.84
CA LEU A 749 -5.39 2.31 37.44
C LEU A 749 -6.90 2.62 37.31
N PRO A 750 -7.29 3.66 36.55
CA PRO A 750 -8.68 4.10 36.48
C PRO A 750 -9.64 3.06 35.88
N GLY A 751 -9.14 2.13 35.07
CA GLY A 751 -9.89 1.02 34.49
C GLY A 751 -9.46 -0.36 35.02
N GLY A 752 -8.69 -0.41 36.10
CA GLY A 752 -8.13 -1.65 36.64
C GLY A 752 -7.30 -2.43 35.61
N ASP A 753 -7.56 -3.73 35.51
CA ASP A 753 -6.87 -4.62 34.57
C ASP A 753 -7.26 -4.40 33.10
N LYS A 754 -8.38 -3.72 32.85
CA LYS A 754 -8.85 -3.34 31.52
C LYS A 754 -8.26 -2.02 31.02
N THR A 755 -7.43 -1.35 31.81
CA THR A 755 -6.75 -0.12 31.37
C THR A 755 -5.84 -0.40 30.18
N GLU A 756 -6.00 0.39 29.11
CA GLU A 756 -5.12 0.37 27.93
C GLU A 756 -3.72 0.87 28.30
N ILE A 757 -2.72 0.01 28.12
CA ILE A 757 -1.32 0.34 28.32
C ILE A 757 -0.76 0.84 26.98
N GLY A 758 -0.42 2.13 26.91
CA GLY A 758 0.11 2.76 25.70
C GLY A 758 1.42 2.13 25.21
N GLU A 759 1.89 2.57 24.03
CA GLU A 759 3.10 2.04 23.40
C GLU A 759 4.32 2.06 24.35
N LYS A 760 5.01 0.91 24.49
CA LYS A 760 6.12 0.69 25.45
C LYS A 760 5.76 0.94 26.93
N GLY A 761 4.47 0.96 27.26
CA GLY A 761 3.97 1.20 28.60
C GLY A 761 4.35 2.57 29.16
N ILE A 762 4.22 3.65 28.38
CA ILE A 762 4.57 5.01 28.83
C ILE A 762 3.87 5.43 30.14
N ASN A 763 2.72 4.82 30.44
CA ASN A 763 1.92 5.07 31.64
C ASN A 763 2.41 4.31 32.89
N LEU A 764 3.47 3.50 32.78
CA LEU A 764 3.93 2.60 33.85
C LEU A 764 5.36 2.92 34.29
N SER A 765 5.64 2.72 35.58
CA SER A 765 7.00 2.78 36.13
C SER A 765 7.86 1.58 35.68
N GLY A 766 9.18 1.67 35.82
CA GLY A 766 10.10 0.57 35.48
C GLY A 766 9.75 -0.73 36.22
N GLY A 767 9.57 -0.65 37.54
CA GLY A 767 9.17 -1.79 38.37
C GLY A 767 7.80 -2.37 38.02
N GLN A 768 6.83 -1.53 37.65
CA GLN A 768 5.52 -2.02 37.16
C GLN A 768 5.67 -2.81 35.86
N LYS A 769 6.48 -2.31 34.91
CA LYS A 769 6.72 -3.01 33.64
C LYS A 769 7.36 -4.38 33.87
N GLN A 770 8.37 -4.46 34.74
CA GLN A 770 9.00 -5.75 35.07
C GLN A 770 8.02 -6.71 35.72
N ARG A 771 7.20 -6.26 36.68
CA ARG A 771 6.18 -7.12 37.33
C ARG A 771 5.13 -7.64 36.36
N ILE A 772 4.69 -6.84 35.39
CA ILE A 772 3.77 -7.28 34.33
C ILE A 772 4.44 -8.28 33.39
N SER A 773 5.71 -8.06 33.02
CA SER A 773 6.50 -9.00 32.21
C SER A 773 6.67 -10.35 32.91
N LEU A 774 6.91 -10.33 34.23
CA LEU A 774 7.01 -11.53 35.05
C LEU A 774 5.65 -12.24 35.18
N ALA A 775 4.57 -11.51 35.44
CA ALA A 775 3.21 -12.08 35.51
C ALA A 775 2.82 -12.79 34.21
N ARG A 776 3.19 -12.23 33.05
CA ARG A 776 3.01 -12.86 31.73
C ARG A 776 3.73 -14.21 31.64
N ALA A 777 4.99 -14.27 32.09
CA ALA A 777 5.76 -15.52 32.08
C ALA A 777 5.15 -16.56 33.03
N VAL A 778 4.75 -16.15 34.24
CA VAL A 778 4.12 -17.05 35.24
C VAL A 778 2.80 -17.60 34.70
N TYR A 779 1.98 -16.75 34.08
CA TYR A 779 0.70 -17.15 33.51
C TYR A 779 0.86 -18.19 32.38
N ALA A 780 1.92 -18.07 31.57
CA ALA A 780 2.17 -18.98 30.45
C ALA A 780 2.46 -20.44 30.86
N ASP A 781 2.76 -20.72 32.15
CA ASP A 781 3.03 -22.04 32.72
C ASP A 781 4.02 -22.93 31.93
N ALA A 782 5.16 -22.34 31.54
CA ALA A 782 6.21 -23.04 30.79
C ALA A 782 6.94 -24.12 31.64
N ASP A 783 7.80 -24.93 31.01
CA ASP A 783 8.64 -25.93 31.71
C ASP A 783 9.93 -25.31 32.27
N ILE A 784 10.48 -24.35 31.52
CA ILE A 784 11.74 -23.66 31.77
C ILE A 784 11.49 -22.17 31.84
N TYR A 785 12.00 -21.51 32.88
CA TYR A 785 11.92 -20.07 33.08
C TYR A 785 13.32 -19.46 33.03
N LEU A 786 13.57 -18.64 32.01
CA LEU A 786 14.78 -17.81 31.90
C LEU A 786 14.43 -16.40 32.39
N LEU A 787 15.01 -16.01 33.52
CA LEU A 787 14.73 -14.75 34.19
C LEU A 787 15.99 -13.88 34.16
N ASP A 788 16.01 -12.87 33.29
CA ASP A 788 17.15 -11.96 33.16
C ASP A 788 16.93 -10.71 34.02
N ASP A 789 17.45 -10.76 35.25
CA ASP A 789 17.42 -9.67 36.23
C ASP A 789 16.01 -9.07 36.49
N PRO A 790 15.00 -9.90 36.84
CA PRO A 790 13.61 -9.47 36.96
C PRO A 790 13.30 -8.66 38.23
N LEU A 791 14.29 -8.44 39.10
CA LEU A 791 14.12 -7.77 40.40
C LEU A 791 14.89 -6.45 40.53
N SER A 792 15.63 -6.00 39.50
CA SER A 792 16.50 -4.81 39.64
C SER A 792 15.75 -3.49 39.67
N ALA A 793 14.55 -3.41 39.10
CA ALA A 793 13.75 -2.19 39.04
C ALA A 793 12.62 -2.12 40.08
N VAL A 794 12.57 -3.07 41.02
CA VAL A 794 11.53 -3.16 42.07
C VAL A 794 12.12 -2.93 43.45
N ASP A 795 11.34 -2.31 44.33
CA ASP A 795 11.74 -2.06 45.72
C ASP A 795 12.02 -3.38 46.45
N SER A 796 12.97 -3.38 47.40
CA SER A 796 13.43 -4.57 48.12
C SER A 796 12.30 -5.42 48.74
N HIS A 797 11.32 -4.78 49.40
CA HIS A 797 10.15 -5.45 49.98
C HIS A 797 9.28 -6.14 48.92
N VAL A 798 9.06 -5.48 47.78
CA VAL A 798 8.29 -6.06 46.66
C VAL A 798 9.08 -7.19 46.01
N GLY A 799 10.40 -7.03 45.87
CA GLY A 799 11.31 -8.05 45.40
C GLY A 799 11.28 -9.31 46.26
N LYS A 800 11.25 -9.17 47.59
CA LYS A 800 11.15 -10.28 48.54
C LYS A 800 9.83 -11.04 48.39
N HIS A 801 8.71 -10.32 48.28
CA HIS A 801 7.40 -10.93 48.03
C HIS A 801 7.39 -11.74 46.73
N ILE A 802 7.91 -11.16 45.64
CA ILE A 802 7.99 -11.84 44.34
C ILE A 802 8.89 -13.08 44.44
N PHE A 803 10.03 -12.98 45.12
CA PHE A 803 10.92 -14.11 45.30
C PHE A 803 10.24 -15.25 46.06
N GLU A 804 9.60 -14.98 47.20
CA GLU A 804 8.95 -16.00 48.03
C GLU A 804 7.72 -16.64 47.36
N GLN A 805 6.91 -15.84 46.67
CA GLN A 805 5.62 -16.26 46.09
C GLN A 805 5.74 -16.79 44.65
N VAL A 806 6.78 -16.41 43.90
CA VAL A 806 6.94 -16.81 42.49
C VAL A 806 8.19 -17.67 42.28
N ILE A 807 9.37 -17.11 42.54
CA ILE A 807 10.65 -17.65 42.05
C ILE A 807 11.20 -18.76 42.97
N GLY A 808 11.12 -18.56 44.27
CA GLY A 808 11.74 -19.36 45.32
C GLY A 808 11.12 -20.75 45.52
N ARG A 809 11.59 -21.47 46.53
CA ARG A 809 11.20 -22.87 46.80
C ARG A 809 9.72 -23.04 47.18
N THR A 810 9.12 -22.02 47.77
CA THR A 810 7.70 -21.98 48.17
C THR A 810 6.78 -21.42 47.09
N GLY A 811 7.34 -20.81 46.05
CA GLY A 811 6.58 -20.06 45.06
C GLY A 811 5.82 -20.92 44.05
N LEU A 812 5.06 -20.26 43.18
CA LEU A 812 4.28 -20.89 42.12
C LEU A 812 5.14 -21.74 41.16
N LEU A 813 6.38 -21.34 40.93
CA LEU A 813 7.29 -22.01 39.99
C LEU A 813 8.10 -23.16 40.63
N LYS A 814 7.78 -23.60 41.85
CA LYS A 814 8.56 -24.59 42.63
C LYS A 814 8.91 -25.90 41.92
N ASN A 815 8.04 -26.37 41.03
CA ASN A 815 8.22 -27.63 40.30
C ASN A 815 8.84 -27.44 38.90
N LYS A 816 9.10 -26.18 38.49
CA LYS A 816 9.61 -25.81 37.18
C LYS A 816 11.11 -25.53 37.24
N THR A 817 11.80 -25.70 36.12
CA THR A 817 13.22 -25.34 36.03
C THR A 817 13.36 -23.84 35.90
N ARG A 818 14.13 -23.21 36.79
CA ARG A 818 14.29 -21.74 36.84
C ARG A 818 15.75 -21.39 36.71
N PHE A 819 16.05 -20.53 35.76
CA PHE A 819 17.38 -20.01 35.47
C PHE A 819 17.34 -18.50 35.71
N LEU A 820 17.87 -18.08 36.87
CA LEU A 820 17.84 -16.71 37.35
C LEU A 820 19.19 -16.06 37.14
N VAL A 821 19.27 -15.12 36.20
CA VAL A 821 20.38 -14.17 36.13
C VAL A 821 20.05 -13.03 37.06
N THR A 822 20.93 -12.71 38.01
CA THR A 822 20.69 -11.64 38.97
C THR A 822 22.00 -10.96 39.35
N HIS A 823 21.92 -9.65 39.56
CA HIS A 823 22.98 -8.88 40.23
C HIS A 823 22.79 -8.84 41.76
N GLY A 824 21.55 -9.01 42.24
CA GLY A 824 21.23 -9.00 43.66
C GLY A 824 21.74 -10.25 44.39
N LEU A 825 22.46 -10.04 45.50
CA LEU A 825 23.08 -11.10 46.31
C LEU A 825 22.13 -11.71 47.35
N THR A 826 21.08 -10.99 47.73
CA THR A 826 20.19 -11.30 48.87
C THR A 826 19.58 -12.71 48.79
N TYR A 827 19.32 -13.20 47.57
CA TYR A 827 18.59 -14.45 47.36
C TYR A 827 19.49 -15.64 46.99
N LEU A 828 20.80 -15.44 46.81
CA LEU A 828 21.75 -16.50 46.44
C LEU A 828 21.82 -17.68 47.43
N PRO A 829 21.70 -17.48 48.76
CA PRO A 829 21.69 -18.61 49.69
C PRO A 829 20.49 -19.56 49.51
N GLN A 830 19.42 -19.12 48.85
CA GLN A 830 18.19 -19.89 48.68
C GLN A 830 18.13 -20.69 47.36
N VAL A 831 19.12 -20.54 46.47
CA VAL A 831 19.17 -21.25 45.19
C VAL A 831 19.85 -22.61 45.33
N ASP A 832 19.55 -23.53 44.41
CA ASP A 832 20.08 -24.91 44.47
C ASP A 832 21.50 -25.00 43.92
N LYS A 833 21.82 -24.21 42.88
CA LYS A 833 23.13 -24.16 42.23
C LYS A 833 23.43 -22.73 41.75
N ILE A 834 24.66 -22.29 41.90
CA ILE A 834 25.18 -21.01 41.44
C ILE A 834 26.23 -21.28 40.36
N ILE A 835 26.18 -20.52 39.27
CA ILE A 835 27.16 -20.51 38.18
C ILE A 835 27.81 -19.12 38.16
N VAL A 836 29.13 -19.07 38.29
CA VAL A 836 29.90 -17.83 38.25
C VAL A 836 30.46 -17.64 36.83
N LEU A 837 30.10 -16.53 36.20
CA LEU A 837 30.54 -16.17 34.87
C LEU A 837 31.51 -14.99 34.93
N LYS A 838 32.71 -15.16 34.38
CA LYS A 838 33.75 -14.12 34.27
C LYS A 838 34.31 -14.11 32.86
N ASP A 839 34.35 -12.94 32.24
CA ASP A 839 34.86 -12.72 30.87
C ASP A 839 34.33 -13.74 29.83
N GLY A 840 33.05 -14.13 29.95
CA GLY A 840 32.43 -15.07 29.03
C GLY A 840 32.76 -16.55 29.23
N ILE A 841 33.39 -16.91 30.36
CA ILE A 841 33.74 -18.29 30.72
C ILE A 841 33.15 -18.61 32.08
N ILE A 842 32.74 -19.86 32.28
CA ILE A 842 32.31 -20.36 33.60
C ILE A 842 33.56 -20.70 34.40
N THR A 843 33.78 -19.98 35.50
CA THR A 843 34.92 -20.21 36.39
C THR A 843 34.61 -21.26 37.45
N GLU A 844 33.44 -21.14 38.08
CA GLU A 844 33.02 -21.98 39.19
C GLU A 844 31.52 -22.32 39.13
N GLU A 845 31.17 -23.53 39.57
CA GLU A 845 29.80 -23.96 39.79
C GLU A 845 29.67 -24.80 41.06
N GLY A 846 28.57 -24.62 41.80
CA GLY A 846 28.32 -25.32 43.06
C GLY A 846 27.16 -24.73 43.86
N SER A 847 26.91 -25.26 45.05
CA SER A 847 25.99 -24.64 46.02
C SER A 847 26.63 -23.44 46.72
N TYR A 848 25.82 -22.55 47.31
CA TYR A 848 26.33 -21.36 48.00
C TYR A 848 27.40 -21.67 49.06
N LYS A 849 27.20 -22.72 49.85
CA LYS A 849 28.16 -23.14 50.90
C LYS A 849 29.47 -23.66 50.30
N GLU A 850 29.39 -24.50 49.27
CA GLU A 850 30.57 -25.07 48.59
C GLU A 850 31.43 -23.98 47.95
N LEU A 851 30.81 -22.97 47.32
CA LEU A 851 31.55 -21.87 46.69
C LEU A 851 32.17 -20.91 47.72
N LEU A 852 31.51 -20.69 48.86
CA LEU A 852 32.05 -19.86 49.93
C LEU A 852 33.28 -20.49 50.59
N GLU A 853 33.32 -21.82 50.73
CA GLU A 853 34.44 -22.56 51.31
C GLU A 853 35.67 -22.63 50.37
N ARG A 854 35.47 -22.63 49.06
CA ARG A 854 36.54 -22.77 48.04
C ARG A 854 37.48 -21.56 47.93
N LYS A 855 37.15 -20.41 48.56
CA LYS A 855 37.91 -19.14 48.48
C LYS A 855 38.26 -18.72 47.06
N GLY A 856 37.32 -18.91 46.14
CA GLY A 856 37.47 -18.63 44.72
C GLY A 856 36.89 -17.29 44.28
N GLU A 857 36.65 -17.16 42.98
CA GLU A 857 36.14 -15.93 42.32
C GLU A 857 34.77 -15.49 42.87
N PHE A 858 33.95 -16.43 43.32
CA PHE A 858 32.66 -16.11 43.95
C PHE A 858 32.80 -15.29 45.23
N GLN A 859 33.79 -15.61 46.06
CA GLN A 859 34.04 -14.91 47.33
C GLN A 859 34.59 -13.51 47.07
N GLU A 860 35.48 -13.36 46.09
CA GLU A 860 36.00 -12.06 45.66
C GLU A 860 34.88 -11.16 45.09
N PHE A 861 33.98 -11.73 44.30
CA PHE A 861 32.79 -11.03 43.81
C PHE A 861 31.89 -10.53 44.96
N LEU A 862 31.64 -11.36 45.99
CA LEU A 862 30.88 -10.97 47.18
C LEU A 862 31.56 -9.82 47.95
N LEU A 863 32.88 -9.89 48.13
CA LEU A 863 33.67 -8.85 48.80
C LEU A 863 33.63 -7.53 48.05
N HIS A 864 33.82 -7.55 46.73
CA HIS A 864 33.78 -6.37 45.88
C HIS A 864 32.42 -5.66 45.96
N TYR A 865 31.33 -6.44 45.96
CA TYR A 865 29.98 -5.89 46.05
C TYR A 865 29.66 -5.30 47.43
N LEU A 866 30.09 -5.95 48.52
CA LEU A 866 29.94 -5.45 49.89
C LEU A 866 30.69 -4.13 50.12
N ILE A 867 31.79 -3.90 49.40
CA ILE A 867 32.55 -2.64 49.45
C ILE A 867 31.82 -1.56 48.63
N ALA A 868 31.37 -1.88 47.42
CA ALA A 868 30.65 -0.93 46.56
C ALA A 868 29.30 -0.47 47.15
N GLY A 869 28.56 -1.36 47.81
CA GLY A 869 27.29 -1.03 48.47
C GLY A 869 27.40 -0.30 49.80
N SER A 870 28.61 0.04 50.27
CA SER A 870 28.80 0.82 51.51
C SER A 870 28.78 2.34 51.33
N ASP A 871 28.64 2.82 50.08
CA ASP A 871 28.54 4.25 49.72
C ASP A 871 27.08 4.73 49.50
N GLU A 872 26.08 3.83 49.49
CA GLU A 872 24.64 4.16 49.34
C GLU A 872 23.87 3.82 50.64
N ASP A 873 23.30 4.85 51.30
CA ASP A 873 22.79 4.78 52.70
C ASP A 873 21.52 3.93 52.93
N ASP A 874 20.88 3.34 51.91
CA ASP A 874 19.53 2.74 52.03
C ASP A 874 19.48 1.18 52.09
N ASP A 875 20.58 0.44 51.88
CA ASP A 875 20.57 -1.05 51.75
C ASP A 875 21.14 -1.83 52.96
N LEU A 876 21.32 -1.18 54.12
CA LEU A 876 22.15 -1.70 55.21
C LEU A 876 21.60 -2.95 55.94
N GLU A 877 20.28 -3.18 56.03
CA GLU A 877 19.72 -4.31 56.82
C GLU A 877 19.88 -5.67 56.12
N ASP A 878 19.72 -5.77 54.80
CA ASP A 878 19.74 -7.04 54.07
C ASP A 878 21.16 -7.60 53.82
N LEU A 879 22.18 -6.75 53.92
CA LEU A 879 23.60 -7.10 53.74
C LEU A 879 24.29 -7.51 55.04
N GLU A 880 23.71 -7.22 56.21
CA GLU A 880 24.28 -7.56 57.52
C GLU A 880 24.42 -9.06 57.74
N ASP A 881 23.42 -9.85 57.34
CA ASP A 881 23.45 -11.32 57.46
C ASP A 881 24.54 -11.95 56.58
N ILE A 882 24.72 -11.44 55.36
CA ILE A 882 25.77 -11.90 54.44
C ILE A 882 27.14 -11.51 55.01
N LYS A 883 27.27 -10.29 55.54
CA LYS A 883 28.50 -9.80 56.18
C LYS A 883 28.85 -10.60 57.44
N LEU A 884 27.86 -10.98 58.26
CA LEU A 884 28.01 -11.85 59.43
C LEU A 884 28.45 -13.27 59.03
N GLN A 885 27.87 -13.84 57.98
CA GLN A 885 28.26 -15.15 57.46
C GLN A 885 29.68 -15.15 56.88
N LEU A 886 30.06 -14.13 56.11
CA LEU A 886 31.45 -13.97 55.64
C LEU A 886 32.42 -13.82 56.82
N LYS A 887 32.09 -13.01 57.83
CA LYS A 887 32.89 -12.85 59.05
C LYS A 887 33.11 -14.17 59.79
N SER A 888 32.08 -15.00 59.90
CA SER A 888 32.17 -16.32 60.53
C SER A 888 33.06 -17.31 59.76
N THR A 889 33.20 -17.14 58.45
CA THR A 889 33.92 -18.08 57.57
C THR A 889 35.38 -17.68 57.30
N LEU A 890 35.68 -16.37 57.21
CA LEU A 890 37.03 -15.86 56.93
C LEU A 890 37.79 -15.33 58.15
N GLY A 891 37.09 -15.03 59.26
CA GLY A 891 37.65 -14.33 60.42
C GLY A 891 37.77 -12.80 60.20
N ASP A 892 37.48 -12.02 61.25
CA ASP A 892 37.40 -10.55 61.20
C ASP A 892 38.71 -9.87 60.71
N ASP A 893 39.87 -10.43 61.04
CA ASP A 893 41.19 -9.86 60.71
C ASP A 893 41.53 -9.91 59.21
N VAL A 894 41.08 -10.93 58.49
CA VAL A 894 41.35 -11.11 57.06
C VAL A 894 40.49 -10.15 56.23
N ILE A 895 39.22 -10.02 56.61
CA ILE A 895 38.26 -9.13 55.97
C ILE A 895 38.67 -7.67 56.16
N GLN A 896 39.06 -7.27 57.38
CA GLN A 896 39.54 -5.89 57.63
C GLN A 896 40.82 -5.57 56.86
N LYS A 897 41.76 -6.52 56.73
CA LYS A 897 42.99 -6.34 55.92
C LYS A 897 42.70 -6.19 54.43
N GLN A 898 41.76 -6.97 53.88
CA GLN A 898 41.38 -6.86 52.47
C GLN A 898 40.55 -5.60 52.19
N LEU A 899 39.64 -5.20 53.09
CA LEU A 899 38.93 -3.91 53.05
C LEU A 899 39.90 -2.72 53.10
N HIS A 900 40.94 -2.78 53.95
CA HIS A 900 41.96 -1.73 54.03
C HIS A 900 42.86 -1.67 52.79
N ARG A 901 43.19 -2.83 52.18
CA ARG A 901 43.98 -2.91 50.96
C ARG A 901 43.22 -2.30 49.77
N TYR A 902 41.94 -2.61 49.64
CA TYR A 902 41.08 -2.09 48.57
C TYR A 902 40.77 -0.60 48.72
N LYS A 903 40.53 -0.09 49.95
CA LYS A 903 40.41 1.36 50.19
C LYS A 903 41.65 2.13 49.75
N LYS A 904 42.84 1.53 49.92
CA LYS A 904 44.12 2.11 49.47
C LYS A 904 44.30 2.10 47.96
N GLU A 905 43.77 1.09 47.26
CA GLU A 905 43.77 1.01 45.79
C GLU A 905 42.71 1.95 45.18
N SER A 906 41.52 2.05 45.76
CA SER A 906 40.43 2.96 45.34
C SER A 906 40.76 4.45 45.50
N GLU A 907 41.50 4.83 46.54
CA GLU A 907 41.98 6.22 46.71
C GLU A 907 43.05 6.62 45.67
N SER A 908 43.73 5.65 45.06
CA SER A 908 44.73 5.93 44.02
C SER A 908 44.12 6.23 42.64
N GLU A 909 42.96 5.65 42.32
CA GLU A 909 42.25 5.87 41.03
C GLU A 909 41.35 7.12 41.02
N ARG A 910 40.89 7.62 42.17
CA ARG A 910 40.05 8.84 42.27
C ARG A 910 40.81 10.16 42.17
N SER A 911 42.11 10.16 41.88
CA SER A 911 42.95 11.37 41.84
C SER A 911 43.00 12.09 40.47
N ILE A 912 42.16 11.71 39.50
CA ILE A 912 42.04 12.37 38.20
C ILE A 912 40.56 12.64 37.89
N ASP A 913 40.00 13.68 38.51
CA ASP A 913 38.90 14.53 38.02
C ASP A 913 38.05 15.06 39.18
N SER A 914 38.39 16.26 39.66
CA SER A 914 37.41 17.34 39.85
C SER A 914 38.06 18.56 40.53
N GLU A 915 38.47 19.54 39.73
CA GLU A 915 38.44 20.94 40.16
C GLU A 915 37.07 21.51 39.81
N SER A 916 36.29 21.96 40.80
CA SER A 916 35.80 23.34 40.91
C SER A 916 34.52 23.50 41.76
N LYS A 917 34.62 24.50 42.65
CA LYS A 917 33.55 25.32 43.27
C LYS A 917 32.82 24.79 44.51
N ASP A 918 33.47 25.01 45.65
CA ASP A 918 33.25 26.13 46.57
C ASP A 918 31.84 26.78 46.68
N GLY A 919 31.39 26.97 47.94
CA GLY A 919 30.35 27.94 48.34
C GLY A 919 29.15 27.40 49.14
N GLY A 920 29.22 27.43 50.48
CA GLY A 920 28.12 27.08 51.43
C GLY A 920 26.99 28.13 51.55
N PRO A 921 26.21 28.25 52.66
CA PRO A 921 26.25 27.51 53.92
C PRO A 921 24.90 26.98 54.47
N ARG A 922 25.03 26.18 55.54
CA ARG A 922 24.02 25.67 56.49
C ARG A 922 23.13 26.77 57.12
N ARG A 923 21.83 26.48 57.36
CA ARG A 923 21.22 26.27 58.70
C ARG A 923 19.69 26.11 58.59
N GLY A 924 19.15 25.16 59.36
CA GLY A 924 17.77 24.71 59.27
C GLY A 924 16.73 25.51 60.06
N SER A 925 15.49 24.99 60.04
CA SER A 925 14.52 25.11 61.12
C SER A 925 13.40 24.10 60.89
N LYS A 926 13.07 23.34 61.94
CA LYS A 926 11.76 22.71 62.15
C LYS A 926 10.64 23.75 61.96
N ARG A 927 9.50 23.33 61.40
CA ARG A 927 8.16 23.70 61.91
C ARG A 927 7.06 22.86 61.26
N THR A 928 6.47 22.02 62.10
CA THR A 928 5.03 21.87 62.36
C THR A 928 4.06 21.92 61.18
N SER A 929 3.51 20.74 60.90
CA SER A 929 2.17 20.51 60.37
C SER A 929 1.10 21.25 61.18
N GLU A 930 0.37 22.16 60.53
CA GLU A 930 -0.95 22.61 60.97
C GLU A 930 -1.93 22.38 59.83
N SER A 931 -2.92 21.55 60.12
CA SER A 931 -4.05 21.21 59.28
C SER A 931 -5.02 22.38 59.21
N ASP A 932 -5.34 22.85 58.00
CA ASP A 932 -6.48 23.74 57.80
C ASP A 932 -7.52 23.07 56.89
N LYS A 933 -8.69 22.82 57.48
CA LYS A 933 -9.85 22.17 56.84
C LYS A 933 -10.64 23.22 56.06
N GLY A 934 -10.36 23.36 54.77
CA GLY A 934 -11.26 24.00 53.81
C GLY A 934 -12.22 22.99 53.17
N LYS A 935 -13.47 22.93 53.65
CA LYS A 935 -14.57 22.26 52.94
C LYS A 935 -14.86 23.02 51.65
N LEU A 936 -14.69 22.37 50.51
CA LEU A 936 -15.35 22.76 49.26
C LEU A 936 -16.15 21.56 48.74
N THR A 937 -17.45 21.75 48.78
CA THR A 937 -18.52 20.89 48.28
C THR A 937 -18.36 20.62 46.79
N VAL A 938 -18.14 19.36 46.42
CA VAL A 938 -18.34 18.88 45.04
C VAL A 938 -19.67 18.13 45.01
N ASN A 939 -20.72 18.86 44.63
CA ASN A 939 -21.92 18.26 44.07
C ASN A 939 -21.61 17.90 42.61
N GLY A 940 -21.77 16.62 42.29
CA GLY A 940 -21.58 16.12 40.93
C GLY A 940 -21.31 14.63 40.94
N THR A 941 -22.36 13.84 41.20
CA THR A 941 -22.38 12.40 40.91
C THR A 941 -22.21 12.20 39.41
N SER A 942 -20.97 11.98 38.96
CA SER A 942 -20.71 11.27 37.71
C SER A 942 -20.67 9.78 38.01
N GLU A 943 -21.63 9.05 37.45
CA GLU A 943 -21.64 7.59 37.45
C GLU A 943 -20.29 7.07 36.93
N LYS A 944 -19.64 6.20 37.71
CA LYS A 944 -18.47 5.43 37.27
C LYS A 944 -18.86 4.59 36.06
N LYS A 945 -18.51 5.02 34.85
CA LYS A 945 -18.56 4.15 33.67
C LYS A 945 -17.44 3.13 33.76
N VAL A 946 -17.80 1.86 33.66
CA VAL A 946 -16.85 0.74 33.58
C VAL A 946 -16.02 0.89 32.30
N GLY A 947 -14.70 1.11 32.45
CA GLY A 947 -13.73 1.13 31.34
C GLY A 947 -13.26 2.52 30.90
N ASP A 948 -12.92 3.42 31.82
CA ASP A 948 -12.33 4.72 31.46
C ASP A 948 -10.99 4.55 30.75
N LYS A 949 -10.97 4.92 29.47
CA LYS A 949 -9.75 5.02 28.67
C LYS A 949 -9.03 6.31 29.08
N LEU A 950 -7.83 6.19 29.65
CA LEU A 950 -6.93 7.33 29.91
C LEU A 950 -6.63 8.14 28.64
N ILE A 951 -6.57 7.43 27.50
CA ILE A 951 -6.40 8.00 26.18
C ILE A 951 -7.77 8.00 25.49
N GLU A 952 -8.36 9.16 25.29
CA GLU A 952 -9.59 9.25 24.50
C GLU A 952 -9.29 8.80 23.06
N ALA A 953 -10.10 7.89 22.50
CA ALA A 953 -9.97 7.55 21.09
C ALA A 953 -10.33 8.80 20.26
N GLU A 954 -9.52 9.11 19.25
CA GLU A 954 -9.77 10.23 18.35
C GLU A 954 -11.14 10.05 17.68
N LYS A 955 -12.06 10.96 17.95
CA LYS A 955 -13.37 10.98 17.29
C LYS A 955 -13.22 11.78 16.00
N ALA A 956 -13.33 11.12 14.86
CA ALA A 956 -13.54 11.82 13.61
C ALA A 956 -14.95 12.42 13.64
N GLU A 957 -15.05 13.73 13.46
CA GLU A 957 -16.35 14.39 13.28
C GLU A 957 -17.08 13.76 12.09
N THR A 958 -18.34 13.40 12.30
CA THR A 958 -19.15 12.71 11.28
C THR A 958 -20.12 13.69 10.64
N GLY A 959 -19.96 13.96 9.35
CA GLY A 959 -20.87 14.84 8.61
C GLY A 959 -20.17 15.64 7.53
N LYS A 960 -20.84 16.68 7.05
CA LYS A 960 -20.26 17.66 6.12
C LYS A 960 -19.34 18.60 6.91
N VAL A 961 -18.24 19.03 6.28
CA VAL A 961 -17.39 20.06 6.86
C VAL A 961 -18.15 21.38 6.91
N ASP A 962 -18.23 22.00 8.10
CA ASP A 962 -18.91 23.27 8.28
C ASP A 962 -18.29 24.38 7.43
N PHE A 963 -19.14 25.24 6.84
CA PHE A 963 -18.68 26.38 6.05
C PHE A 963 -17.78 27.34 6.86
N GLY A 964 -17.94 27.36 8.18
CA GLY A 964 -17.05 28.10 9.10
C GLY A 964 -15.58 27.71 8.93
N VAL A 965 -15.28 26.45 8.66
CA VAL A 965 -13.90 25.96 8.45
C VAL A 965 -13.32 26.51 7.14
N TYR A 966 -14.10 26.48 6.05
CA TYR A 966 -13.69 27.07 4.77
C TYR A 966 -13.49 28.59 4.90
N LYS A 967 -14.41 29.28 5.60
CA LYS A 967 -14.30 30.71 5.86
C LYS A 967 -13.03 31.05 6.64
N TYR A 968 -12.71 30.27 7.67
CA TYR A 968 -11.49 30.47 8.46
C TYR A 968 -10.22 30.32 7.61
N TYR A 969 -10.17 29.32 6.72
CA TYR A 969 -9.05 29.16 5.79
C TYR A 969 -8.95 30.32 4.78
N ILE A 970 -10.07 30.75 4.18
CA ILE A 970 -10.10 31.89 3.25
C ILE A 970 -9.65 33.18 3.93
N GLN A 971 -10.00 33.39 5.20
CA GLN A 971 -9.54 34.53 5.99
C GLN A 971 -8.02 34.48 6.21
N ALA A 972 -7.45 33.30 6.48
CA ALA A 972 -6.00 33.13 6.62
C ALA A 972 -5.23 33.35 5.31
N VAL A 973 -5.81 32.98 4.15
CA VAL A 973 -5.24 33.24 2.81
C VAL A 973 -5.27 34.73 2.46
N GLY A 974 -6.24 35.45 3.01
CA GLY A 974 -6.50 36.86 2.71
C GLY A 974 -7.56 37.02 1.62
N ILE A 975 -8.51 37.92 1.89
CA ILE A 975 -9.66 38.18 1.01
C ILE A 975 -9.18 38.74 -0.34
N LEU A 976 -8.19 39.65 -0.34
CA LEU A 976 -7.63 40.23 -1.55
C LEU A 976 -7.00 39.17 -2.46
N SER A 977 -6.16 38.29 -1.92
CA SER A 977 -5.54 37.19 -2.67
C SER A 977 -6.58 36.24 -3.25
N THR A 978 -7.66 35.97 -2.49
CA THR A 978 -8.75 35.12 -2.95
C THR A 978 -9.52 35.76 -4.12
N LEU A 979 -9.86 37.05 -4.01
CA LEU A 979 -10.55 37.79 -5.08
C LEU A 979 -9.70 37.90 -6.35
N LEU A 980 -8.41 38.23 -6.21
CA LEU A 980 -7.48 38.27 -7.34
C LEU A 980 -7.34 36.91 -8.02
N THR A 981 -7.27 35.83 -7.24
CA THR A 981 -7.22 34.47 -7.76
C THR A 981 -8.46 34.17 -8.61
N LEU A 982 -9.66 34.40 -8.08
CA LEU A 982 -10.92 34.16 -8.82
C LEU A 982 -11.00 35.00 -10.10
N LEU A 983 -10.61 36.27 -10.03
CA LEU A 983 -10.59 37.17 -11.19
C LEU A 983 -9.64 36.67 -12.28
N PHE A 984 -8.41 36.28 -11.93
CA PHE A 984 -7.42 35.83 -12.90
C PHE A 984 -7.80 34.50 -13.56
N TYR A 985 -8.38 33.55 -12.82
CA TYR A 985 -8.87 32.30 -13.42
C TYR A 985 -10.09 32.53 -14.33
N ALA A 986 -11.01 33.42 -13.94
CA ALA A 986 -12.14 33.80 -14.79
C ALA A 986 -11.67 34.49 -16.08
N LEU A 987 -10.76 35.47 -15.97
CA LEU A 987 -10.20 36.18 -17.14
C LEU A 987 -9.41 35.25 -18.05
N SER A 988 -8.63 34.33 -17.48
CA SER A 988 -7.93 33.30 -18.25
C SER A 988 -8.89 32.45 -19.07
N GLN A 989 -10.01 32.02 -18.49
CA GLN A 989 -10.96 31.16 -19.19
C GLN A 989 -11.74 31.95 -20.23
N ALA A 990 -12.12 33.19 -19.94
CA ALA A 990 -12.66 34.12 -20.93
C ALA A 990 -11.72 34.32 -22.13
N SER A 991 -10.40 34.49 -21.90
CA SER A 991 -9.41 34.57 -23.00
C SER A 991 -9.27 33.26 -23.78
N THR A 992 -9.39 32.11 -23.10
CA THR A 992 -9.33 30.78 -23.74
C THR A 992 -10.51 30.60 -24.70
N MET A 993 -11.73 30.85 -24.21
CA MET A 993 -12.94 30.81 -25.00
C MET A 993 -12.89 31.82 -26.15
N GLY A 994 -12.46 33.05 -25.86
CA GLY A 994 -12.25 34.08 -26.87
C GLY A 994 -11.30 33.63 -27.97
N SER A 995 -10.21 32.93 -27.64
CA SER A 995 -9.28 32.40 -28.64
C SER A 995 -9.90 31.29 -29.51
N ASN A 996 -10.75 30.44 -28.93
CA ASN A 996 -11.42 29.37 -29.66
C ASN A 996 -12.53 29.91 -30.58
N VAL A 997 -13.33 30.86 -30.10
CA VAL A 997 -14.35 31.55 -30.91
C VAL A 997 -13.68 32.34 -32.04
N TRP A 998 -12.56 33.01 -31.75
CA TRP A 998 -11.79 33.72 -32.76
C TRP A 998 -11.20 32.78 -33.82
N LEU A 999 -10.73 31.60 -33.42
CA LEU A 999 -10.25 30.56 -34.33
C LEU A 999 -11.39 30.01 -35.21
N SER A 1000 -12.59 29.80 -34.65
CA SER A 1000 -13.78 29.40 -35.41
C SER A 1000 -14.13 30.41 -36.49
N LYS A 1001 -14.13 31.70 -36.13
CA LYS A 1001 -14.42 32.77 -37.09
C LYS A 1001 -13.34 32.86 -38.17
N TRP A 1002 -12.07 32.68 -37.79
CA TRP A 1002 -10.98 32.67 -38.74
C TRP A 1002 -11.11 31.52 -39.76
N SER A 1003 -11.59 30.34 -39.33
CA SER A 1003 -11.78 29.20 -40.23
C SER A 1003 -12.96 29.30 -41.21
N GLU A 1004 -13.91 30.21 -40.96
CA GLU A 1004 -15.09 30.42 -41.81
C GLU A 1004 -14.86 31.49 -42.90
N GLU A 1005 -13.85 32.35 -42.75
CA GLU A 1005 -13.56 33.45 -43.69
C GLU A 1005 -12.39 33.12 -44.63
N ASP A 1006 -12.56 33.36 -45.94
CA ASP A 1006 -11.50 33.22 -46.95
C ASP A 1006 -10.39 34.27 -46.76
N THR A 1007 -9.35 33.94 -45.98
CA THR A 1007 -8.22 34.84 -45.71
C THR A 1007 -7.12 34.82 -46.77
N ASN A 1008 -7.47 35.04 -48.04
CA ASN A 1008 -6.48 35.18 -49.12
C ASN A 1008 -5.69 36.51 -49.06
N ASP A 1009 -6.20 37.53 -48.35
CA ASP A 1009 -5.49 38.80 -48.13
C ASP A 1009 -4.52 38.71 -46.93
N PRO A 1010 -3.20 38.89 -47.14
CA PRO A 1010 -2.20 38.86 -46.06
C PRO A 1010 -2.51 39.77 -44.87
N LYS A 1011 -3.19 40.91 -45.08
CA LYS A 1011 -3.54 41.83 -43.98
C LYS A 1011 -4.59 41.26 -43.03
N THR A 1012 -5.61 40.59 -43.57
CA THR A 1012 -6.69 39.98 -42.77
C THR A 1012 -6.16 38.78 -41.98
N ARG A 1013 -5.34 37.96 -42.64
CA ARG A 1013 -4.64 36.82 -42.07
C ARG A 1013 -3.70 37.20 -40.91
N ASP A 1014 -2.87 38.23 -41.09
CA ASP A 1014 -1.96 38.70 -40.04
C ASP A 1014 -2.72 39.33 -38.87
N MET A 1015 -3.89 39.94 -39.11
CA MET A 1015 -4.80 40.41 -38.05
C MET A 1015 -5.38 39.23 -37.26
N TYR A 1016 -5.91 38.21 -37.93
CA TYR A 1016 -6.46 37.01 -37.27
C TYR A 1016 -5.41 36.30 -36.43
N LEU A 1017 -4.22 36.09 -36.97
CA LEU A 1017 -3.08 35.47 -36.28
C LEU A 1017 -2.60 36.32 -35.09
N GLY A 1018 -2.54 37.66 -35.27
CA GLY A 1018 -2.11 38.58 -34.22
C GLY A 1018 -3.05 38.63 -33.02
N VAL A 1019 -4.37 38.65 -33.26
CA VAL A 1019 -5.39 38.64 -32.19
C VAL A 1019 -5.44 37.27 -31.50
N TYR A 1020 -5.36 36.16 -32.25
CA TYR A 1020 -5.23 34.82 -31.67
C TYR A 1020 -3.99 34.71 -30.76
N GLY A 1021 -2.85 35.23 -31.25
CA GLY A 1021 -1.61 35.39 -30.49
C GLY A 1021 -1.80 36.15 -29.17
N ALA A 1022 -2.42 37.33 -29.24
CA ALA A 1022 -2.64 38.21 -28.10
C ALA A 1022 -3.56 37.58 -27.04
N LEU A 1023 -4.64 36.90 -27.46
CA LEU A 1023 -5.59 36.25 -26.55
C LEU A 1023 -4.93 35.10 -25.78
N GLY A 1024 -4.11 34.26 -26.41
CA GLY A 1024 -3.43 33.18 -25.71
C GLY A 1024 -2.26 33.64 -24.84
N ILE A 1025 -1.55 34.71 -25.21
CA ILE A 1025 -0.58 35.36 -24.30
C ILE A 1025 -1.31 35.94 -23.08
N GLY A 1026 -2.46 36.60 -23.30
CA GLY A 1026 -3.32 37.11 -22.24
C GLY A 1026 -3.77 36.00 -21.28
N GLN A 1027 -4.27 34.88 -21.82
CA GLN A 1027 -4.60 33.68 -21.07
C GLN A 1027 -3.42 33.22 -20.21
N ALA A 1028 -2.24 33.08 -20.80
CA ALA A 1028 -1.04 32.59 -20.13
C ALA A 1028 -0.63 33.50 -18.95
N ILE A 1029 -0.65 34.82 -19.13
CA ILE A 1029 -0.34 35.80 -18.09
C ILE A 1029 -1.37 35.74 -16.96
N CYS A 1030 -2.67 35.65 -17.28
CA CYS A 1030 -3.72 35.54 -16.28
C CYS A 1030 -3.57 34.26 -15.43
N ILE A 1031 -3.25 33.12 -16.05
CA ILE A 1031 -3.00 31.86 -15.33
C ILE A 1031 -1.81 32.00 -14.38
N LEU A 1032 -0.73 32.64 -14.84
CA LEU A 1032 0.46 32.88 -14.01
C LEU A 1032 0.12 33.76 -12.80
N GLY A 1033 -0.61 34.86 -13.02
CA GLY A 1033 -1.09 35.75 -11.97
C GLY A 1033 -1.99 35.03 -10.94
N GLY A 1034 -2.96 34.26 -11.41
CA GLY A 1034 -3.85 33.47 -10.57
C GLY A 1034 -3.11 32.37 -9.79
N SER A 1035 -2.16 31.69 -10.42
CA SER A 1035 -1.34 30.68 -9.75
C SER A 1035 -0.44 31.27 -8.66
N PHE A 1036 0.16 32.44 -8.89
CA PHE A 1036 0.98 33.12 -7.88
C PHE A 1036 0.15 33.67 -6.72
N SER A 1037 -0.97 34.32 -7.02
CA SER A 1037 -1.87 34.87 -5.98
C SER A 1037 -2.34 33.78 -5.02
N LEU A 1038 -2.80 32.65 -5.56
CA LEU A 1038 -3.23 31.50 -4.77
C LEU A 1038 -2.08 30.88 -3.97
N SER A 1039 -0.94 30.62 -4.62
CA SER A 1039 0.17 29.89 -3.98
C SER A 1039 0.83 30.70 -2.87
N PHE A 1040 1.01 32.01 -3.04
CA PHE A 1040 1.54 32.86 -1.99
C PHE A 1040 0.55 33.00 -0.83
N GLY A 1041 -0.72 33.28 -1.12
CA GLY A 1041 -1.76 33.37 -0.09
C GLY A 1041 -1.90 32.07 0.71
N ALA A 1042 -1.80 30.91 0.07
CA ALA A 1042 -1.87 29.63 0.75
C ALA A 1042 -0.65 29.33 1.64
N VAL A 1043 0.56 29.70 1.20
CA VAL A 1043 1.78 29.57 2.02
C VAL A 1043 1.73 30.50 3.23
N ASP A 1044 1.22 31.72 3.06
CA ASP A 1044 1.03 32.67 4.16
C ASP A 1044 -0.03 32.18 5.15
N ALA A 1045 -1.14 31.61 4.67
CA ALA A 1045 -2.14 30.95 5.51
C ALA A 1045 -1.52 29.80 6.34
N GLY A 1046 -0.69 28.96 5.71
CA GLY A 1046 0.01 27.86 6.40
C GLY A 1046 1.01 28.35 7.45
N ALA A 1047 1.58 29.55 7.30
CA ALA A 1047 2.44 30.16 8.32
C ALA A 1047 1.62 30.69 9.51
N ILE A 1048 0.51 31.38 9.24
CA ILE A 1048 -0.40 31.95 10.25
C ILE A 1048 -1.03 30.84 11.08
N LEU A 1049 -1.64 29.84 10.43
CA LEU A 1049 -2.32 28.73 11.11
C LEU A 1049 -1.36 27.89 11.96
N HIS A 1050 -0.12 27.71 11.49
CA HIS A 1050 0.91 27.04 12.29
C HIS A 1050 1.27 27.85 13.54
N ALA A 1051 1.47 29.16 13.41
CA ALA A 1051 1.82 30.05 14.52
C ALA A 1051 0.71 30.09 15.57
N ASP A 1052 -0.54 30.26 15.14
CA ASP A 1052 -1.72 30.28 16.03
C ASP A 1052 -1.89 28.95 16.79
N MET A 1053 -1.69 27.83 16.09
CA MET A 1053 -1.73 26.49 16.70
C MET A 1053 -0.61 26.29 17.71
N LEU A 1054 0.63 26.65 17.37
CA LEU A 1054 1.78 26.55 18.27
C LEU A 1054 1.55 27.37 19.54
N HIS A 1055 1.20 28.65 19.38
CA HIS A 1055 0.93 29.56 20.47
C HIS A 1055 -0.17 29.04 21.41
N SER A 1056 -1.23 28.45 20.85
CA SER A 1056 -2.33 27.86 21.62
C SER A 1056 -1.89 26.61 22.39
N VAL A 1057 -1.19 25.68 21.73
CA VAL A 1057 -0.74 24.41 22.33
C VAL A 1057 0.24 24.67 23.48
N MET A 1058 1.17 25.62 23.34
CA MET A 1058 2.14 25.94 24.39
C MET A 1058 1.47 26.45 25.68
N ARG A 1059 0.23 26.96 25.62
CA ARG A 1059 -0.51 27.50 26.77
C ARG A 1059 -1.51 26.53 27.39
N LEU A 1060 -1.70 25.34 26.81
CA LEU A 1060 -2.61 24.33 27.37
C LEU A 1060 -2.10 23.77 28.72
N PRO A 1061 -3.00 23.35 29.63
CA PRO A 1061 -2.62 22.77 30.92
C PRO A 1061 -2.03 21.37 30.77
N MET A 1062 -1.28 20.90 31.80
CA MET A 1062 -0.67 19.55 31.78
C MET A 1062 -1.68 18.42 31.58
N GLN A 1063 -2.90 18.56 32.10
CA GLN A 1063 -3.98 17.58 31.91
C GLN A 1063 -4.28 17.28 30.43
N PHE A 1064 -4.12 18.26 29.54
CA PHE A 1064 -4.29 18.04 28.10
C PHE A 1064 -3.22 17.12 27.54
N PHE A 1065 -1.96 17.27 27.96
CA PHE A 1065 -0.83 16.46 27.48
C PHE A 1065 -0.83 15.05 28.07
N ASP A 1066 -1.40 14.86 29.26
CA ASP A 1066 -1.53 13.53 29.88
C ASP A 1066 -2.66 12.70 29.22
N THR A 1067 -3.71 13.36 28.72
CA THR A 1067 -4.86 12.71 28.06
C THR A 1067 -4.65 12.51 26.55
N ASN A 1068 -3.90 13.38 25.91
CA ASN A 1068 -3.64 13.34 24.47
C ASN A 1068 -2.24 12.79 24.17
N PRO A 1069 -2.12 11.65 23.48
CA PRO A 1069 -0.82 11.09 23.14
C PRO A 1069 0.04 12.08 22.34
N VAL A 1070 1.31 12.20 22.73
CA VAL A 1070 2.31 13.05 22.07
C VAL A 1070 2.37 12.80 20.56
N GLY A 1071 2.25 11.53 20.13
CA GLY A 1071 2.22 11.16 18.71
C GLY A 1071 1.11 11.85 17.91
N ARG A 1072 -0.06 12.12 18.51
CA ARG A 1072 -1.16 12.84 17.83
C ARG A 1072 -0.81 14.30 17.59
N LEU A 1073 -0.26 14.97 18.61
CA LEU A 1073 0.17 16.36 18.50
C LEU A 1073 1.29 16.49 17.47
N ILE A 1074 2.24 15.56 17.46
CA ILE A 1074 3.30 15.51 16.43
C ILE A 1074 2.69 15.32 15.04
N ASN A 1075 1.69 14.45 14.88
CA ASN A 1075 1.03 14.24 13.59
C ASN A 1075 0.37 15.53 13.09
N ARG A 1076 -0.22 16.34 13.98
CA ARG A 1076 -0.82 17.65 13.65
C ARG A 1076 0.25 18.64 13.17
N PHE A 1077 1.35 18.81 13.92
CA PHE A 1077 2.47 19.68 13.53
C PHE A 1077 3.28 19.15 12.32
N GLY A 1078 3.21 17.86 12.05
CA GLY A 1078 3.92 17.18 10.97
C GLY A 1078 3.10 17.03 9.69
N LYS A 1079 2.16 16.08 9.68
CA LYS A 1079 1.41 15.65 8.49
C LYS A 1079 0.28 16.62 8.12
N ASP A 1080 -0.43 17.18 9.09
CA ASP A 1080 -1.56 18.06 8.76
C ASP A 1080 -1.08 19.43 8.28
N ILE A 1081 -0.03 19.97 8.90
CA ILE A 1081 0.66 21.17 8.38
C ILE A 1081 1.24 20.91 6.98
N ASP A 1082 1.80 19.73 6.72
CA ASP A 1082 2.26 19.37 5.37
C ASP A 1082 1.12 19.29 4.34
N THR A 1083 -0.05 18.81 4.76
CA THR A 1083 -1.26 18.78 3.93
C THR A 1083 -1.72 20.19 3.60
N LEU A 1084 -1.70 21.08 4.59
CA LEU A 1084 -2.00 22.51 4.46
C LEU A 1084 -1.01 23.23 3.54
N ASP A 1085 0.28 22.96 3.66
CA ASP A 1085 1.33 23.62 2.86
C ASP A 1085 1.42 23.12 1.41
N ASN A 1086 1.25 21.82 1.18
CA ASN A 1086 1.56 21.19 -0.12
C ASN A 1086 0.32 20.63 -0.85
N VAL A 1087 -0.60 19.98 -0.13
CA VAL A 1087 -1.72 19.23 -0.75
C VAL A 1087 -2.92 20.13 -1.02
N LEU A 1088 -3.32 20.93 -0.04
CA LEU A 1088 -4.49 21.80 -0.13
C LEU A 1088 -4.36 22.87 -1.24
N PRO A 1089 -3.22 23.58 -1.40
CA PRO A 1089 -3.09 24.59 -2.45
C PRO A 1089 -3.17 23.97 -3.86
N TRP A 1090 -2.57 22.79 -4.04
CA TRP A 1090 -2.65 22.05 -5.30
C TRP A 1090 -4.08 21.56 -5.60
N THR A 1091 -4.79 21.10 -4.58
CA THR A 1091 -6.19 20.64 -4.71
C THR A 1091 -7.12 21.78 -5.04
N LEU A 1092 -6.99 22.92 -4.34
CA LEU A 1092 -7.77 24.14 -4.60
C LEU A 1092 -7.53 24.66 -6.01
N ARG A 1093 -6.27 24.69 -6.46
CA ARG A 1093 -5.93 25.07 -7.84
C ARG A 1093 -6.60 24.16 -8.86
N SER A 1094 -6.51 22.85 -8.65
CA SER A 1094 -7.08 21.86 -9.56
C SER A 1094 -8.61 21.98 -9.62
N TRP A 1095 -9.25 22.19 -8.47
CA TRP A 1095 -10.70 22.43 -8.39
C TRP A 1095 -11.10 23.72 -9.10
N LEU A 1096 -10.40 24.84 -8.87
CA LEU A 1096 -10.67 26.12 -9.55
C LEU A 1096 -10.53 25.98 -11.07
N LEU A 1097 -9.46 25.33 -11.54
CA LEU A 1097 -9.26 25.09 -12.97
C LEU A 1097 -10.41 24.26 -13.55
N CYS A 1098 -10.80 23.16 -12.89
CA CYS A 1098 -11.90 22.32 -13.34
C CYS A 1098 -13.22 23.09 -13.34
N PHE A 1099 -13.54 23.80 -12.25
CA PHE A 1099 -14.76 24.58 -12.09
C PHE A 1099 -14.93 25.59 -13.23
N PHE A 1100 -13.92 26.44 -13.48
CA PHE A 1100 -14.03 27.42 -14.55
C PHE A 1100 -13.95 26.81 -15.95
N THR A 1101 -13.27 25.67 -16.14
CA THR A 1101 -13.28 24.98 -17.44
C THR A 1101 -14.66 24.44 -17.76
N VAL A 1102 -15.35 23.85 -16.77
CA VAL A 1102 -16.73 23.35 -16.94
C VAL A 1102 -17.69 24.51 -17.18
N CYS A 1103 -17.65 25.55 -16.34
CA CYS A 1103 -18.49 26.74 -16.54
C CYS A 1103 -18.27 27.40 -17.90
N GLY A 1104 -17.04 27.38 -18.42
CA GLY A 1104 -16.71 27.91 -19.75
C GLY A 1104 -17.08 27.00 -20.92
N GLN A 1105 -17.42 25.72 -20.68
CA GLN A 1105 -17.94 24.83 -21.71
C GLN A 1105 -19.47 24.94 -21.85
N ASP A 1106 -20.16 25.30 -20.77
CA ASP A 1106 -21.62 25.48 -20.74
C ASP A 1106 -22.09 26.87 -21.22
N SER A 1107 -21.18 27.85 -21.29
CA SER A 1107 -21.41 29.23 -21.73
C SER A 1107 -20.94 29.45 -23.16
#